data_AF-A0A2J6R7T0-F1
#
_entry.id   AF-A0A2J6R7T0-F1
#
_cell.length_a   1.000
_cell.length_b   1.000
_cell.length_c   1.000
_cell.angle_alpha   90.00
_cell.angle_beta   90.00
_cell.angle_gamma   90.00
#
_symmetry.space_group_name_H-M   'P 1'
#
loop_
_entity.id
_entity.type
_entity.pdbx_description
1 polymer ?
#
loop_
_entity_poly.entity_id
_entity_poly.type
_entity_poly.pdbx_seq_one_letter_code
_entity_poly.pdbx_strand_id
1 'polypeptide(L)'
;MAPTKKDWATEIAKNGRLPTTDSDFKEMVQQMNYMGLKGPYHPKNQYPGSPYMNCRRPTAAQVRKEAKFGSERVLSDWNILRKIVERHAGTIDKRWMKKTRKKQKELLLQAWPSMSPTHRPDFEAYRMENTGRHHRGLSKHQAAFKWPYINQQDLSTRSLVLFINNRGLNPPSMFARADIDATRLGSNGHWIPEQDFLLGYTMFMDGDNSETYGKLVSWDGDQGAAGLLFSQRQFSPGEGLRVLELQEKIYPFLVKCCELILHDLVENGTLLGGELPAPLEDEAATAKTPEVFVTDLQPSLATISAEAPYRLPANLDLERLRAIFAARLSAAEDNLWLLREDPGYFADTIMDWSEHRNDRLLDTRGQQHPTGPQTTQFWERVIRNVIADAYTGFETWSLLHRCVSRLCKLKEKYKDQISYDRQLPEEFLITILKLQQLLLIACETPLHNLKNIQSSPPLRHYFIREPQDPGTINMHIRPINELDPHFHKPWALLLILWDEQQRELFGLPNVIDYFEWIMQDPTEKKNLSPYMADCFADLAILSRALHEINIYHPWAATFEDENKKHVRKVMEIMKEATFQINYLDNMDRVMQGITQLAMPKDGKFDYPIDKKRTKVTTEAMINAEKNLDLFWSKFDANWRRLAGKNIDKCMGDHTPRQSGEKIEPTQAWVEPIKEPKKGKAEPLDSDMQAWMESTSINEKVSSKPSKRKVKTKGAATEPATLQNAAPQPLATQPDKQPTFRVSAPSLRVFNTLFFTPGATGNVGEVPWIDFLRAMTSTGFAAQKLYGSIWQFTPTKLDVERSIQFHEPHPEVKIRFSVARRMGRRLTRAYGWHGAMFKLDK
;
A
#
# COMPACT_ATOMS: atom_id res chain seq x y z
N MET A 1 11.14 50.39 5.23
CA MET A 1 9.89 50.46 6.01
C MET A 1 8.98 49.36 5.51
N ALA A 2 8.65 48.38 6.36
CA ALA A 2 7.69 47.34 6.01
C ALA A 2 6.30 48.00 5.84
N PRO A 3 5.53 47.70 4.78
CA PRO A 3 4.15 48.13 4.74
C PRO A 3 3.42 47.47 5.91
N THR A 4 2.70 48.29 6.66
CA THR A 4 1.74 47.85 7.67
C THR A 4 0.86 46.74 7.09
N LYS A 5 0.72 45.62 7.82
CA LYS A 5 -0.24 44.54 7.51
C LYS A 5 -1.66 45.11 7.55
N LYS A 6 -2.08 45.80 6.49
CA LYS A 6 -3.49 46.05 6.22
C LYS A 6 -4.09 44.71 5.80
N ASP A 7 -5.12 44.29 6.53
CA ASP A 7 -5.91 43.10 6.24
C ASP A 7 -6.77 43.33 5.00
N TRP A 8 -6.12 43.22 3.84
CA TRP A 8 -6.69 43.51 2.53
C TRP A 8 -7.81 42.53 2.15
N ALA A 9 -7.83 41.32 2.70
CA ALA A 9 -8.93 40.36 2.54
C ALA A 9 -10.24 40.95 3.10
N THR A 10 -10.14 41.62 4.24
CA THR A 10 -11.24 42.35 4.88
C THR A 10 -11.60 43.64 4.13
N GLU A 11 -10.65 44.31 3.46
CA GLU A 11 -10.89 45.53 2.66
C GLU A 11 -11.55 45.22 1.28
N ILE A 12 -11.19 44.12 0.61
CA ILE A 12 -11.87 43.63 -0.62
C ILE A 12 -13.30 43.20 -0.31
N ALA A 13 -13.50 42.44 0.77
CA ALA A 13 -14.82 41.98 1.18
C ALA A 13 -15.75 43.13 1.58
N LYS A 14 -15.23 44.18 2.25
CA LYS A 14 -15.98 45.38 2.65
C LYS A 14 -16.42 46.26 1.50
N ASN A 15 -15.64 46.34 0.42
CA ASN A 15 -15.93 47.26 -0.69
C ASN A 15 -16.77 46.64 -1.81
N GLY A 16 -17.02 45.32 -1.79
CA GLY A 16 -17.92 44.64 -2.73
C GLY A 16 -17.56 44.80 -4.21
N ARG A 17 -16.38 45.33 -4.55
CA ARG A 17 -15.96 45.52 -5.94
C ARG A 17 -15.53 44.19 -6.52
N LEU A 18 -16.48 43.53 -7.19
CA LEU A 18 -16.14 42.59 -8.26
C LEU A 18 -15.35 43.34 -9.35
N PRO A 19 -14.36 42.72 -10.00
CA PRO A 19 -13.59 43.36 -11.05
C PRO A 19 -14.53 43.78 -12.18
N THR A 20 -14.59 45.09 -12.43
CA THR A 20 -15.43 45.67 -13.50
C THR A 20 -14.69 45.80 -14.82
N THR A 21 -13.36 45.59 -14.80
CA THR A 21 -12.49 45.66 -15.98
C THR A 21 -11.53 44.47 -16.02
N ASP A 22 -11.02 44.15 -17.22
CA ASP A 22 -10.06 43.06 -17.44
C ASP A 22 -8.72 43.30 -16.72
N SER A 23 -8.35 44.57 -16.49
CA SER A 23 -7.18 44.96 -15.70
C SER A 23 -7.37 44.64 -14.21
N ASP A 24 -8.54 45.00 -13.65
CA ASP A 24 -8.88 44.71 -12.25
C ASP A 24 -8.94 43.19 -12.02
N PHE A 25 -9.46 42.44 -12.99
CA PHE A 25 -9.49 40.97 -12.95
C PHE A 25 -8.09 40.37 -12.90
N LYS A 26 -7.19 40.82 -13.79
CA LYS A 26 -5.79 40.33 -13.86
C LYS A 26 -5.01 40.66 -12.59
N GLU A 27 -5.18 41.86 -12.04
CA GLU A 27 -4.56 42.29 -10.78
C GLU A 27 -5.07 41.45 -9.60
N MET A 28 -6.39 41.27 -9.48
CA MET A 28 -7.01 40.46 -8.43
C MET A 28 -6.57 39.00 -8.50
N VAL A 29 -6.52 38.45 -9.70
CA VAL A 29 -5.99 37.11 -9.97
C VAL A 29 -4.52 37.02 -9.57
N GLN A 30 -3.67 37.95 -9.98
CA GLN A 30 -2.23 37.93 -9.67
C GLN A 30 -1.97 37.97 -8.15
N GLN A 31 -2.75 38.77 -7.42
CA GLN A 31 -2.65 38.91 -5.96
C GLN A 31 -3.24 37.71 -5.20
N MET A 32 -4.36 37.13 -5.65
CA MET A 32 -4.91 35.89 -5.05
C MET A 32 -3.99 34.68 -5.28
N ASN A 33 -3.34 34.60 -6.46
CA ASN A 33 -2.28 33.61 -6.71
C ASN A 33 -1.06 33.87 -5.81
N TYR A 34 -0.68 35.12 -5.61
CA TYR A 34 0.41 35.51 -4.70
C TYR A 34 0.12 35.11 -3.24
N MET A 35 -1.15 35.17 -2.82
CA MET A 35 -1.61 34.70 -1.51
C MET A 35 -1.84 33.19 -1.43
N GLY A 36 -1.70 32.44 -2.52
CA GLY A 36 -1.87 30.99 -2.56
C GLY A 36 -3.31 30.49 -2.58
N LEU A 37 -4.32 31.37 -2.57
CA LEU A 37 -5.74 31.02 -2.49
C LEU A 37 -6.18 30.10 -3.65
N LYS A 38 -6.83 28.98 -3.33
CA LYS A 38 -7.50 28.07 -4.28
C LYS A 38 -8.94 27.80 -3.82
N GLY A 39 -9.80 27.32 -4.72
CA GLY A 39 -11.19 26.95 -4.44
C GLY A 39 -12.25 27.72 -5.26
N PRO A 40 -13.55 27.45 -5.07
CA PRO A 40 -14.64 28.01 -5.88
C PRO A 40 -14.78 29.55 -5.80
N TYR A 41 -14.07 30.17 -4.85
CA TYR A 41 -14.01 31.62 -4.64
C TYR A 41 -12.87 32.30 -5.42
N HIS A 42 -12.00 31.54 -6.11
CA HIS A 42 -10.89 32.08 -6.89
C HIS A 42 -11.38 32.55 -8.29
N PRO A 43 -11.06 33.76 -8.77
CA PRO A 43 -11.56 34.27 -10.06
C PRO A 43 -11.03 33.52 -11.28
N LYS A 44 -9.82 32.93 -11.20
CA LYS A 44 -9.36 31.94 -12.20
C LYS A 44 -10.21 30.66 -12.20
N ASN A 45 -11.06 30.41 -11.22
CA ASN A 45 -12.01 29.30 -11.28
C ASN A 45 -13.36 29.75 -11.86
N GLN A 46 -13.42 30.97 -12.41
CA GLN A 46 -14.48 31.45 -13.30
C GLN A 46 -13.85 31.83 -14.65
N TYR A 47 -13.94 30.96 -15.65
CA TYR A 47 -13.48 31.26 -17.00
C TYR A 47 -14.62 31.31 -18.04
N PRO A 48 -14.63 32.32 -18.93
CA PRO A 48 -15.47 32.36 -20.11
C PRO A 48 -15.09 31.26 -21.12
N GLY A 49 -16.06 30.40 -21.47
CA GLY A 49 -15.88 29.14 -22.21
C GLY A 49 -16.47 27.92 -21.50
N SER A 50 -16.82 28.05 -20.21
CA SER A 50 -17.69 27.11 -19.48
C SER A 50 -19.16 27.27 -19.92
N PRO A 51 -19.87 26.19 -20.34
CA PRO A 51 -21.26 26.32 -20.80
C PRO A 51 -22.37 26.01 -19.76
N TYR A 52 -22.09 25.55 -18.52
CA TYR A 52 -23.08 25.16 -17.47
C TYR A 52 -22.35 25.14 -16.10
N MET A 53 -22.73 25.77 -14.96
CA MET A 53 -24.04 26.02 -14.35
C MET A 53 -24.15 27.40 -13.64
N ASN A 54 -25.39 27.88 -13.50
CA ASN A 54 -25.81 28.82 -12.46
C ASN A 54 -25.67 28.15 -11.08
N CYS A 55 -24.61 28.42 -10.32
CA CYS A 55 -24.66 28.14 -8.88
C CYS A 55 -25.69 29.05 -8.23
N ARG A 56 -26.47 28.50 -7.29
CA ARG A 56 -27.46 29.29 -6.56
C ARG A 56 -26.73 30.30 -5.69
N ARG A 57 -27.25 31.53 -5.66
CA ARG A 57 -26.72 32.64 -4.84
C ARG A 57 -27.74 33.02 -3.78
N PRO A 58 -27.89 32.20 -2.74
CA PRO A 58 -28.87 32.47 -1.69
C PRO A 58 -28.46 33.70 -0.87
N THR A 59 -29.45 34.36 -0.27
CA THR A 59 -29.18 35.39 0.75
C THR A 59 -28.75 34.73 2.06
N ALA A 60 -28.05 35.46 2.93
CA ALA A 60 -27.68 34.94 4.26
C ALA A 60 -28.89 34.47 5.08
N ALA A 61 -30.05 35.10 4.91
CA ALA A 61 -31.30 34.67 5.56
C ALA A 61 -31.81 33.32 5.03
N GLN A 62 -31.71 33.08 3.71
CA GLN A 62 -32.06 31.79 3.11
C GLN A 62 -31.12 30.70 3.60
N VAL A 63 -29.80 30.94 3.59
CA VAL A 63 -28.81 30.00 4.10
C VAL A 63 -29.04 29.66 5.57
N ARG A 64 -29.29 30.65 6.44
CA ARG A 64 -29.60 30.39 7.86
C ARG A 64 -30.84 29.53 8.04
N LYS A 65 -31.89 29.78 7.26
CA LYS A 65 -33.13 29.01 7.33
C LYS A 65 -32.90 27.55 6.90
N GLU A 66 -32.21 27.35 5.77
CA GLU A 66 -31.91 26.01 5.25
C GLU A 66 -30.97 25.24 6.17
N ALA A 67 -29.91 25.89 6.65
CA ALA A 67 -28.97 25.29 7.58
C ALA A 67 -29.66 24.89 8.89
N LYS A 68 -30.50 25.75 9.47
CA LYS A 68 -31.25 25.43 10.68
C LYS A 68 -32.18 24.22 10.49
N PHE A 69 -32.95 24.21 9.41
CA PHE A 69 -33.86 23.10 9.11
C PHE A 69 -33.10 21.79 8.88
N GLY A 70 -32.01 21.83 8.12
CA GLY A 70 -31.18 20.65 7.87
C GLY A 70 -30.52 20.13 9.13
N SER A 71 -29.99 21.02 9.97
CA SER A 71 -29.42 20.64 11.26
C SER A 71 -30.45 20.02 12.21
N GLU A 72 -31.66 20.58 12.29
CA GLU A 72 -32.75 20.00 13.10
C GLU A 72 -33.08 18.57 12.67
N ARG A 73 -33.19 18.32 11.36
CA ARG A 73 -33.46 16.98 10.81
C ARG A 73 -32.32 16.01 11.08
N VAL A 74 -31.10 16.39 10.72
CA VAL A 74 -29.90 15.56 10.92
C VAL A 74 -29.74 15.17 12.38
N LEU A 75 -29.85 16.13 13.30
CA LEU A 75 -29.68 15.88 14.73
C LEU A 75 -30.85 15.08 15.30
N SER A 76 -32.08 15.26 14.81
CA SER A 76 -33.22 14.43 15.19
C SER A 76 -32.99 12.96 14.83
N ASP A 77 -32.65 12.68 13.57
CA ASP A 77 -32.42 11.31 13.09
C ASP A 77 -31.17 10.68 13.73
N TRP A 78 -30.12 11.47 13.94
CA TRP A 78 -28.94 11.03 14.69
C TRP A 78 -29.29 10.64 16.13
N ASN A 79 -30.11 11.44 16.83
CA ASN A 79 -30.52 11.11 18.20
C ASN A 79 -31.34 9.81 18.26
N ILE A 80 -32.16 9.52 17.24
CA ILE A 80 -32.87 8.24 17.11
C ILE A 80 -31.87 7.11 16.90
N LEU A 81 -30.97 7.25 15.92
CA LEU A 81 -29.94 6.26 15.62
C LEU A 81 -29.07 5.94 16.83
N ARG A 82 -28.58 6.99 17.51
CA ARG A 82 -27.77 6.90 18.73
C ARG A 82 -28.48 6.07 19.79
N LYS A 83 -29.74 6.38 20.09
CA LYS A 83 -30.54 5.63 21.08
C LYS A 83 -30.70 4.16 20.69
N ILE A 84 -30.90 3.86 19.42
CA ILE A 84 -31.00 2.48 18.94
C ILE A 84 -29.67 1.75 19.14
N VAL A 85 -28.55 2.37 18.74
CA VAL A 85 -27.21 1.78 18.80
C VAL A 85 -26.76 1.56 20.25
N GLU A 86 -26.96 2.54 21.14
CA GLU A 86 -26.65 2.43 22.58
C GLU A 86 -27.33 1.21 23.25
N ARG A 87 -28.49 0.79 22.74
CA ARG A 87 -29.25 -0.35 23.30
C ARG A 87 -28.99 -1.66 22.57
N HIS A 88 -28.84 -1.61 21.25
CA HIS A 88 -28.99 -2.78 20.39
C HIS A 88 -27.81 -3.08 19.47
N ALA A 89 -26.67 -2.37 19.59
CA ALA A 89 -25.50 -2.55 18.71
C ALA A 89 -25.09 -4.04 18.54
N GLY A 90 -24.94 -4.77 19.64
CA GLY A 90 -24.58 -6.20 19.61
C GLY A 90 -25.66 -7.08 18.97
N THR A 91 -26.93 -6.73 19.11
CA THR A 91 -28.07 -7.44 18.48
C THR A 91 -28.11 -7.16 16.97
N ILE A 92 -27.88 -5.91 16.56
CA ILE A 92 -27.80 -5.51 15.15
C ILE A 92 -26.69 -6.29 14.45
N ASP A 93 -25.49 -6.34 15.04
CA ASP A 93 -24.35 -7.07 14.48
C ASP A 93 -24.69 -8.56 14.28
N LYS A 94 -25.10 -9.24 15.37
CA LYS A 94 -25.47 -10.67 15.34
C LYS A 94 -26.56 -10.97 14.32
N ARG A 95 -27.61 -10.14 14.22
CA ARG A 95 -28.73 -10.36 13.30
C ARG A 95 -28.36 -10.07 11.86
N TRP A 96 -27.57 -9.03 11.60
CA TRP A 96 -27.13 -8.69 10.24
C TRP A 96 -26.22 -9.78 9.68
N MET A 97 -25.25 -10.25 10.47
CA MET A 97 -24.30 -11.29 10.06
C MET A 97 -24.95 -12.66 9.85
N LYS A 98 -26.10 -12.93 10.49
CA LYS A 98 -26.88 -14.16 10.26
C LYS A 98 -27.72 -14.13 8.97
N LYS A 99 -27.97 -12.96 8.38
CA LYS A 99 -28.79 -12.85 7.15
C LYS A 99 -27.96 -13.26 5.93
N THR A 100 -28.59 -13.93 4.96
CA THR A 100 -27.95 -14.23 3.68
C THR A 100 -27.67 -12.94 2.91
N ARG A 101 -26.63 -12.96 2.05
CA ARG A 101 -26.31 -11.83 1.13
C ARG A 101 -27.54 -11.35 0.33
N LYS A 102 -28.38 -12.27 -0.13
CA LYS A 102 -29.63 -11.94 -0.83
C LYS A 102 -30.57 -11.14 0.08
N LYS A 103 -30.80 -11.62 1.31
CA LYS A 103 -31.69 -10.92 2.25
C LYS A 103 -31.14 -9.57 2.69
N GLN A 104 -29.82 -9.47 2.87
CA GLN A 104 -29.15 -8.20 3.16
C GLN A 104 -29.43 -7.18 2.05
N LYS A 105 -29.24 -7.55 0.77
CA LYS A 105 -29.55 -6.68 -0.38
C LYS A 105 -31.03 -6.27 -0.43
N GLU A 106 -31.95 -7.20 -0.18
CA GLU A 106 -33.39 -6.89 -0.12
C GLU A 106 -33.71 -5.82 0.93
N LEU A 107 -33.16 -5.96 2.14
CA LEU A 107 -33.38 -4.97 3.22
C LEU A 107 -32.74 -3.62 2.89
N LEU A 108 -31.56 -3.61 2.28
CA LEU A 108 -30.91 -2.38 1.82
C LEU A 108 -31.76 -1.65 0.77
N LEU A 109 -32.35 -2.38 -0.18
CA LEU A 109 -33.22 -1.79 -1.21
C LEU A 109 -34.55 -1.30 -0.65
N GLN A 110 -35.05 -1.89 0.45
CA GLN A 110 -36.19 -1.36 1.18
C GLN A 110 -35.87 -0.05 1.90
N ALA A 111 -34.66 0.07 2.48
CA ALA A 111 -34.22 1.29 3.17
C ALA A 111 -33.76 2.40 2.21
N TRP A 112 -33.17 2.03 1.07
CA TRP A 112 -32.71 2.94 0.02
C TRP A 112 -33.16 2.42 -1.35
N PRO A 113 -34.33 2.85 -1.84
CA PRO A 113 -34.79 2.52 -3.18
C PRO A 113 -33.75 2.94 -4.23
N SER A 114 -33.52 2.09 -5.22
CA SER A 114 -32.54 2.33 -6.31
C SER A 114 -31.08 2.40 -5.85
N MET A 115 -30.70 1.74 -4.75
CA MET A 115 -29.30 1.62 -4.33
C MET A 115 -28.45 0.94 -5.41
N SER A 116 -27.32 1.55 -5.77
CA SER A 116 -26.41 1.01 -6.78
C SER A 116 -25.89 -0.39 -6.43
N PRO A 117 -25.78 -1.30 -7.40
CA PRO A 117 -25.38 -2.69 -7.13
C PRO A 117 -23.87 -2.88 -6.91
N THR A 118 -23.03 -1.96 -7.38
CA THR A 118 -21.57 -2.11 -7.47
C THR A 118 -20.82 -1.23 -6.48
N HIS A 119 -19.64 -1.69 -6.05
CA HIS A 119 -18.63 -0.86 -5.38
C HIS A 119 -18.26 0.35 -6.25
N ARG A 120 -18.05 1.52 -5.62
CA ARG A 120 -17.73 2.80 -6.30
C ARG A 120 -18.61 3.07 -7.53
N PRO A 121 -19.93 3.27 -7.33
CA PRO A 121 -20.86 3.52 -8.43
C PRO A 121 -20.56 4.82 -9.17
N ASP A 122 -19.79 5.74 -8.59
CA ASP A 122 -19.25 6.95 -9.23
C ASP A 122 -18.21 6.63 -10.32
N PHE A 123 -17.34 5.64 -10.10
CA PHE A 123 -16.41 5.15 -11.12
C PHE A 123 -17.16 4.46 -12.25
N GLU A 124 -18.16 3.65 -11.91
CA GLU A 124 -18.99 2.98 -12.91
C GLU A 124 -19.84 3.97 -13.71
N ALA A 125 -20.42 4.98 -13.05
CA ALA A 125 -21.14 6.06 -13.72
C ALA A 125 -20.24 6.84 -14.69
N TYR A 126 -19.02 7.19 -14.25
CA TYR A 126 -18.03 7.80 -15.13
C TYR A 126 -17.74 6.92 -16.35
N ARG A 127 -17.51 5.62 -16.15
CA ARG A 127 -17.24 4.67 -17.22
C ARG A 127 -18.39 4.56 -18.23
N MET A 128 -19.63 4.56 -17.74
CA MET A 128 -20.82 4.50 -18.59
C MET A 128 -21.06 5.77 -19.41
N GLU A 129 -20.62 6.94 -18.91
CA GLU A 129 -20.88 8.23 -19.54
C GLU A 129 -19.69 8.78 -20.35
N ASN A 130 -18.45 8.37 -20.04
CA ASN A 130 -17.21 8.84 -20.68
C ASN A 130 -16.56 7.79 -21.58
N THR A 131 -17.30 7.22 -22.55
CA THR A 131 -16.75 6.30 -23.56
C THR A 131 -16.00 7.05 -24.67
N GLY A 132 -14.91 7.75 -24.32
CA GLY A 132 -14.02 8.42 -25.29
C GLY A 132 -14.35 9.88 -25.63
N ARG A 133 -15.24 10.54 -24.89
CA ARG A 133 -15.47 11.99 -24.93
C ARG A 133 -15.64 12.51 -23.51
N HIS A 134 -15.12 13.71 -23.23
CA HIS A 134 -15.38 14.38 -21.95
C HIS A 134 -16.88 14.67 -21.83
N HIS A 135 -17.56 13.99 -20.91
CA HIS A 135 -18.92 14.25 -20.50
C HIS A 135 -19.00 15.67 -19.93
N ARG A 136 -19.85 16.50 -20.53
CA ARG A 136 -20.05 17.89 -20.13
C ARG A 136 -21.43 18.03 -19.49
N GLY A 137 -21.46 18.64 -18.31
CA GLY A 137 -22.69 18.91 -17.56
C GLY A 137 -23.03 17.81 -16.56
N LEU A 138 -24.21 17.96 -15.94
CA LEU A 138 -24.66 17.04 -14.90
C LEU A 138 -24.74 15.60 -15.41
N SER A 139 -24.32 14.66 -14.56
CA SER A 139 -24.49 13.23 -14.82
C SER A 139 -25.96 12.82 -14.71
N LYS A 140 -26.34 11.75 -15.41
CA LYS A 140 -27.61 11.04 -15.18
C LYS A 140 -27.60 10.33 -13.81
N HIS A 141 -26.41 10.02 -13.32
CA HIS A 141 -26.13 9.21 -12.14
C HIS A 141 -25.65 10.07 -10.95
N GLN A 142 -26.20 11.27 -10.77
CA GLN A 142 -25.77 12.21 -9.71
C GLN A 142 -25.73 11.58 -8.31
N ALA A 143 -26.66 10.67 -8.00
CA ALA A 143 -26.69 9.97 -6.72
C ALA A 143 -25.43 9.12 -6.48
N ALA A 144 -24.85 8.54 -7.52
CA ALA A 144 -23.61 7.77 -7.43
C ALA A 144 -22.43 8.66 -7.03
N PHE A 145 -22.38 9.89 -7.57
CA PHE A 145 -21.34 10.89 -7.25
C PHE A 145 -21.54 11.58 -5.90
N LYS A 146 -22.78 11.65 -5.37
CA LYS A 146 -23.06 12.19 -4.03
C LYS A 146 -22.84 11.17 -2.92
N TRP A 147 -23.15 9.89 -3.17
CA TRP A 147 -23.05 8.82 -2.17
C TRP A 147 -22.29 7.60 -2.71
N PRO A 148 -20.99 7.73 -3.05
CA PRO A 148 -20.22 6.65 -3.66
C PRO A 148 -20.04 5.41 -2.75
N TYR A 149 -20.26 5.57 -1.44
CA TYR A 149 -20.15 4.49 -0.47
C TYR A 149 -21.49 3.88 -0.06
N ILE A 150 -22.61 4.34 -0.64
CA ILE A 150 -23.95 3.77 -0.42
C ILE A 150 -24.28 2.84 -1.59
N ASN A 151 -23.85 1.59 -1.48
CA ASN A 151 -24.05 0.57 -2.51
C ASN A 151 -24.29 -0.82 -1.90
N GLN A 152 -24.93 -1.69 -2.68
CA GLN A 152 -25.32 -3.02 -2.22
C GLN A 152 -24.13 -3.94 -1.95
N GLN A 153 -23.07 -3.83 -2.75
CA GLN A 153 -21.93 -4.74 -2.67
C GLN A 153 -21.17 -4.60 -1.34
N ASP A 154 -20.92 -3.35 -0.94
CA ASP A 154 -20.20 -3.02 0.28
C ASP A 154 -21.10 -3.18 1.49
N LEU A 155 -22.31 -2.62 1.47
CA LEU A 155 -23.19 -2.61 2.63
C LEU A 155 -23.81 -3.99 2.92
N SER A 156 -23.83 -4.93 1.97
CA SER A 156 -24.17 -6.35 2.23
C SER A 156 -23.03 -7.12 2.89
N THR A 157 -22.28 -6.48 3.78
CA THR A 157 -21.17 -7.03 4.56
C THR A 157 -21.22 -6.45 5.98
N ARG A 158 -20.17 -6.68 6.78
CA ARG A 158 -19.97 -6.02 8.07
C ARG A 158 -19.93 -4.48 7.97
N SER A 159 -19.64 -3.92 6.79
CA SER A 159 -19.59 -2.47 6.57
C SER A 159 -20.86 -1.73 6.99
N LEU A 160 -22.06 -2.31 6.80
CA LEU A 160 -23.29 -1.67 7.27
C LEU A 160 -23.32 -1.52 8.80
N VAL A 161 -22.89 -2.54 9.53
CA VAL A 161 -22.85 -2.51 11.00
C VAL A 161 -21.80 -1.52 11.48
N LEU A 162 -20.62 -1.49 10.84
CA LEU A 162 -19.61 -0.46 11.11
C LEU A 162 -20.18 0.94 10.90
N PHE A 163 -20.91 1.15 9.80
CA PHE A 163 -21.49 2.43 9.46
C PHE A 163 -22.55 2.88 10.46
N ILE A 164 -23.48 1.99 10.83
CA ILE A 164 -24.51 2.22 11.85
C ILE A 164 -23.86 2.58 13.19
N ASN A 165 -22.91 1.77 13.66
CA ASN A 165 -22.32 1.96 14.98
C ASN A 165 -21.50 3.26 15.05
N ASN A 166 -20.67 3.54 14.06
CA ASN A 166 -19.84 4.75 14.07
C ASN A 166 -20.70 6.01 13.95
N ARG A 167 -21.73 6.02 13.09
CA ARG A 167 -22.65 7.16 12.94
C ARG A 167 -23.58 7.34 14.12
N GLY A 168 -23.96 6.27 14.82
CA GLY A 168 -24.80 6.34 16.01
C GLY A 168 -24.05 6.80 17.26
N LEU A 169 -22.79 6.38 17.44
CA LEU A 169 -22.01 6.67 18.65
C LEU A 169 -21.23 7.98 18.61
N ASN A 170 -21.16 8.64 17.46
CA ASN A 170 -20.40 9.88 17.28
C ASN A 170 -21.28 10.97 16.67
N PRO A 171 -21.05 12.26 17.00
CA PRO A 171 -21.88 13.35 16.50
C PRO A 171 -21.69 13.56 14.98
N PRO A 172 -22.71 14.08 14.27
CA PRO A 172 -22.63 14.31 12.82
C PRO A 172 -21.47 15.21 12.37
N SER A 173 -21.06 16.15 13.22
CA SER A 173 -19.93 17.04 12.99
C SER A 173 -18.62 16.30 12.71
N MET A 174 -18.39 15.14 13.35
CA MET A 174 -17.18 14.32 13.14
C MET A 174 -17.06 13.72 11.74
N PHE A 175 -18.17 13.69 10.98
CA PHE A 175 -18.21 13.15 9.62
C PHE A 175 -18.36 14.22 8.55
N ALA A 176 -18.63 15.48 8.91
CA ALA A 176 -18.93 16.56 7.97
C ALA A 176 -17.89 16.69 6.85
N ARG A 177 -16.59 16.66 7.21
CA ARG A 177 -15.49 16.75 6.23
C ARG A 177 -15.41 15.50 5.35
N ALA A 178 -15.51 14.31 5.95
CA ALA A 178 -15.48 13.06 5.20
C ALA A 178 -16.66 12.92 4.22
N ASP A 179 -17.85 13.40 4.61
CA ASP A 179 -19.05 13.38 3.77
C ASP A 179 -18.88 14.25 2.52
N ILE A 180 -18.37 15.47 2.67
CA ILE A 180 -18.15 16.34 1.51
C ILE A 180 -16.97 15.88 0.65
N ASP A 181 -15.89 15.37 1.26
CA ASP A 181 -14.74 14.84 0.52
C ASP A 181 -15.10 13.62 -0.32
N ALA A 182 -16.09 12.82 0.12
CA ALA A 182 -16.63 11.71 -0.66
C ALA A 182 -17.24 12.18 -1.99
N THR A 183 -17.74 13.42 -2.10
CA THR A 183 -18.33 13.94 -3.36
C THR A 183 -17.30 14.53 -4.30
N ARG A 184 -16.01 14.55 -3.94
CA ARG A 184 -14.95 15.27 -4.67
C ARG A 184 -14.89 14.93 -6.15
N LEU A 185 -15.05 13.65 -6.53
CA LEU A 185 -15.04 13.24 -7.94
C LEU A 185 -16.18 13.91 -8.73
N GLY A 186 -17.40 13.91 -8.17
CA GLY A 186 -18.55 14.56 -8.78
C GLY A 186 -18.45 16.08 -8.81
N SER A 187 -17.95 16.67 -7.73
CA SER A 187 -17.76 18.12 -7.59
C SER A 187 -16.71 18.64 -8.57
N ASN A 188 -15.52 18.03 -8.59
CA ASN A 188 -14.42 18.45 -9.48
C ASN A 188 -14.69 18.11 -10.95
N GLY A 189 -15.46 17.03 -11.20
CA GLY A 189 -15.92 16.67 -12.54
C GLY A 189 -17.09 17.51 -13.05
N HIS A 190 -17.70 18.36 -12.19
CA HIS A 190 -18.91 19.13 -12.50
C HIS A 190 -20.11 18.25 -12.91
N TRP A 191 -20.20 17.04 -12.33
CA TRP A 191 -21.23 16.04 -12.64
C TRP A 191 -22.41 16.04 -11.65
N ILE A 192 -22.28 16.80 -10.57
CA ILE A 192 -23.34 17.11 -9.61
C ILE A 192 -23.51 18.63 -9.54
N PRO A 193 -24.67 19.14 -9.06
CA PRO A 193 -24.90 20.57 -8.98
C PRO A 193 -23.80 21.29 -8.21
N GLU A 194 -23.41 22.45 -8.72
CA GLU A 194 -22.46 23.35 -8.06
C GLU A 194 -22.94 23.72 -6.65
N GLN A 195 -21.99 23.95 -5.76
CA GLN A 195 -22.28 24.40 -4.41
C GLN A 195 -22.81 25.84 -4.41
N ASP A 196 -23.66 26.15 -3.44
CA ASP A 196 -24.21 27.49 -3.27
C ASP A 196 -23.11 28.52 -2.97
N PHE A 197 -23.22 29.69 -3.58
CA PHE A 197 -22.22 30.75 -3.43
C PHE A 197 -22.76 31.89 -2.57
N LEU A 198 -22.16 32.07 -1.39
CA LEU A 198 -22.38 33.21 -0.50
C LEU A 198 -21.04 33.71 0.05
N LEU A 199 -20.63 34.92 -0.34
CA LEU A 199 -19.37 35.55 0.06
C LEU A 199 -19.51 36.30 1.39
N GLY A 200 -18.44 36.37 2.19
CA GLY A 200 -18.39 37.16 3.42
C GLY A 200 -18.87 36.40 4.67
N TYR A 201 -19.07 35.10 4.54
CA TYR A 201 -19.58 34.23 5.60
C TYR A 201 -18.81 32.92 5.69
N THR A 202 -18.76 32.37 6.90
CA THR A 202 -18.26 31.03 7.20
C THR A 202 -19.37 30.25 7.89
N MET A 203 -19.55 28.99 7.52
CA MET A 203 -20.50 28.09 8.17
C MET A 203 -19.75 27.14 9.12
N PHE A 204 -20.20 27.12 10.38
CA PHE A 204 -19.64 26.29 11.43
C PHE A 204 -20.37 24.96 11.49
N MET A 205 -19.61 23.87 11.39
CA MET A 205 -20.14 22.50 11.38
C MET A 205 -19.62 21.66 12.56
N ASP A 206 -19.11 22.31 13.60
CA ASP A 206 -18.55 21.68 14.80
C ASP A 206 -19.49 21.72 16.01
N GLY A 207 -20.69 22.28 15.85
CA GLY A 207 -21.72 22.33 16.90
C GLY A 207 -22.38 20.99 17.20
N ASP A 208 -23.05 20.93 18.35
CA ASP A 208 -23.75 19.75 18.89
C ASP A 208 -25.28 19.90 18.93
N ASN A 209 -25.80 21.07 18.54
CA ASN A 209 -27.22 21.40 18.53
C ASN A 209 -27.59 22.21 17.28
N SER A 210 -28.88 22.40 17.00
CA SER A 210 -29.36 23.05 15.77
C SER A 210 -29.00 24.53 15.63
N GLU A 211 -28.60 25.20 16.71
CA GLU A 211 -28.18 26.61 16.70
C GLU A 211 -26.66 26.75 16.46
N THR A 212 -25.88 25.68 16.67
CA THR A 212 -24.42 25.67 16.57
C THR A 212 -23.93 24.86 15.37
N TYR A 213 -24.58 23.73 15.07
CA TYR A 213 -24.33 22.93 13.87
C TYR A 213 -25.01 23.60 12.68
N GLY A 214 -24.24 24.00 11.65
CA GLY A 214 -24.75 24.80 10.52
C GLY A 214 -24.82 26.31 10.81
N LYS A 215 -24.16 26.79 11.88
CA LYS A 215 -24.21 28.22 12.25
C LYS A 215 -23.49 29.09 11.22
N LEU A 216 -24.21 30.03 10.61
CA LEU A 216 -23.66 30.98 9.66
C LEU A 216 -23.13 32.25 10.35
N VAL A 217 -21.83 32.50 10.24
CA VAL A 217 -21.14 33.65 10.86
C VAL A 217 -20.64 34.60 9.78
N SER A 218 -20.93 35.90 9.93
CA SER A 218 -20.42 36.96 9.04
C SER A 218 -19.00 37.35 9.44
N TRP A 219 -18.14 37.61 8.46
CA TRP A 219 -16.77 38.07 8.72
C TRP A 219 -16.72 39.47 9.34
N ASP A 220 -17.76 40.29 9.16
CA ASP A 220 -17.88 41.59 9.83
C ASP A 220 -18.17 41.44 11.33
N GLY A 221 -18.87 40.35 11.70
CA GLY A 221 -19.20 40.03 13.10
C GLY A 221 -18.09 39.28 13.83
N ASP A 222 -17.26 38.53 13.11
CA ASP A 222 -16.11 37.80 13.64
C ASP A 222 -15.00 37.72 12.59
N GLN A 223 -13.95 38.51 12.77
CA GLN A 223 -12.80 38.55 11.85
C GLN A 223 -12.02 37.21 11.82
N GLY A 224 -12.11 36.39 12.88
CA GLY A 224 -11.49 35.07 12.92
C GLY A 224 -12.18 34.04 12.02
N ALA A 225 -13.47 34.25 11.70
CA ALA A 225 -14.26 33.31 10.91
C ALA A 225 -13.72 33.12 9.49
N ALA A 226 -13.19 34.17 8.87
CA ALA A 226 -12.54 34.09 7.56
C ALA A 226 -11.29 33.20 7.61
N GLY A 227 -10.45 33.38 8.63
CA GLY A 227 -9.25 32.56 8.83
C GLY A 227 -9.57 31.07 9.00
N LEU A 228 -10.66 30.72 9.68
CA LEU A 228 -11.11 29.34 9.84
C LEU A 228 -11.61 28.71 8.55
N LEU A 229 -12.27 29.49 7.68
CA LEU A 229 -12.63 29.04 6.34
C LEU A 229 -11.39 28.79 5.48
N PHE A 230 -10.49 29.78 5.40
CA PHE A 230 -9.31 29.68 4.54
C PHE A 230 -8.30 28.62 5.01
N SER A 231 -8.30 28.29 6.30
CA SER A 231 -7.56 27.15 6.84
C SER A 231 -8.33 25.82 6.77
N GLN A 232 -9.51 25.79 6.12
CA GLN A 232 -10.48 24.69 6.04
C GLN A 232 -10.77 23.99 7.38
N ARG A 233 -10.65 24.73 8.49
CA ARG A 233 -11.12 24.32 9.80
C ARG A 233 -12.64 24.40 9.90
N GLN A 234 -13.23 25.30 9.12
CA GLN A 234 -14.67 25.43 8.94
C GLN A 234 -15.02 25.40 7.45
N PHE A 235 -16.31 25.53 7.15
CA PHE A 235 -16.87 25.29 5.83
C PHE A 235 -17.34 26.59 5.19
N SER A 236 -17.28 26.62 3.87
CA SER A 236 -18.02 27.64 3.13
C SER A 236 -19.52 27.42 3.31
N PRO A 237 -20.37 28.45 3.11
CA PRO A 237 -21.82 28.26 3.19
C PRO A 237 -22.34 27.17 2.24
N GLY A 238 -21.81 27.10 1.02
CA GLY A 238 -22.20 26.07 0.04
C GLY A 238 -21.72 24.68 0.41
N GLU A 239 -20.52 24.57 0.97
CA GLU A 239 -19.99 23.30 1.49
C GLU A 239 -20.84 22.80 2.67
N GLY A 240 -21.14 23.66 3.64
CA GLY A 240 -21.93 23.28 4.81
C GLY A 240 -23.36 22.86 4.45
N LEU A 241 -24.02 23.56 3.51
CA LEU A 241 -25.32 23.12 2.99
C LEU A 241 -25.23 21.77 2.27
N ARG A 242 -24.16 21.50 1.52
CA ARG A 242 -23.93 20.18 0.90
C ARG A 242 -23.72 19.09 1.95
N VAL A 243 -23.00 19.36 3.04
CA VAL A 243 -22.87 18.41 4.16
C VAL A 243 -24.24 18.05 4.72
N LEU A 244 -25.10 19.05 4.99
CA LEU A 244 -26.45 18.82 5.50
C LEU A 244 -27.28 18.00 4.50
N GLU A 245 -27.25 18.32 3.20
CA GLU A 245 -27.93 17.55 2.15
C GLU A 245 -27.54 16.06 2.17
N LEU A 246 -26.24 15.77 2.32
CA LEU A 246 -25.73 14.40 2.33
C LEU A 246 -26.19 13.66 3.59
N GLN A 247 -26.06 14.30 4.75
CA GLN A 247 -26.38 13.70 6.06
C GLN A 247 -27.88 13.51 6.26
N GLU A 248 -28.71 14.44 5.78
CA GLU A 248 -30.17 14.34 5.79
C GLU A 248 -30.68 13.09 5.05
N LYS A 249 -29.89 12.53 4.15
CA LYS A 249 -30.23 11.27 3.47
C LYS A 249 -29.60 10.04 4.15
N ILE A 250 -28.41 10.20 4.74
CA ILE A 250 -27.68 9.11 5.40
C ILE A 250 -28.37 8.68 6.71
N TYR A 251 -28.70 9.62 7.61
CA TYR A 251 -29.20 9.26 8.94
C TYR A 251 -30.56 8.53 8.90
N PRO A 252 -31.58 9.00 8.15
CA PRO A 252 -32.83 8.27 8.00
C PRO A 252 -32.64 6.87 7.43
N PHE A 253 -31.72 6.72 6.46
CA PHE A 253 -31.39 5.42 5.88
C PHE A 253 -30.86 4.45 6.95
N LEU A 254 -29.93 4.90 7.80
CA LEU A 254 -29.37 4.07 8.86
C LEU A 254 -30.41 3.71 9.94
N VAL A 255 -31.27 4.66 10.33
CA VAL A 255 -32.42 4.39 11.20
C VAL A 255 -33.31 3.32 10.57
N LYS A 256 -33.63 3.46 9.27
CA LYS A 256 -34.49 2.49 8.57
C LYS A 256 -33.86 1.10 8.48
N CYS A 257 -32.55 1.01 8.26
CA CYS A 257 -31.83 -0.27 8.34
C CYS A 257 -31.98 -0.90 9.73
N CYS A 258 -31.84 -0.12 10.80
CA CYS A 258 -32.01 -0.63 12.16
C CYS A 258 -33.43 -1.15 12.40
N GLU A 259 -34.46 -0.39 11.99
CA GLU A 259 -35.86 -0.81 12.08
C GLU A 259 -36.11 -2.14 11.35
N LEU A 260 -35.56 -2.30 10.15
CA LEU A 260 -35.72 -3.53 9.36
C LEU A 260 -34.98 -4.73 9.97
N ILE A 261 -33.83 -4.50 10.61
CA ILE A 261 -33.07 -5.56 11.29
C ILE A 261 -33.75 -5.96 12.62
N LEU A 262 -34.35 -4.98 13.31
CA LEU A 262 -35.01 -5.10 14.62
C LEU A 262 -36.54 -5.04 14.51
N HIS A 263 -37.11 -5.53 13.40
CA HIS A 263 -38.54 -5.43 13.08
C HIS A 263 -39.48 -5.89 14.21
N ASP A 264 -39.15 -6.96 14.92
CA ASP A 264 -39.86 -7.44 16.11
C ASP A 264 -39.90 -6.41 17.24
N LEU A 265 -38.79 -5.68 17.48
CA LEU A 265 -38.74 -4.63 18.50
C LEU A 265 -39.53 -3.38 18.07
N VAL A 266 -39.63 -3.14 16.76
CA VAL A 266 -40.48 -2.09 16.18
C VAL A 266 -41.94 -2.45 16.39
N GLU A 267 -42.34 -3.67 15.99
CA GLU A 267 -43.70 -4.20 16.12
C GLU A 267 -44.17 -4.21 17.59
N ASN A 268 -43.28 -4.54 18.52
CA ASN A 268 -43.57 -4.57 19.95
C ASN A 268 -43.45 -3.20 20.65
N GLY A 269 -43.05 -2.14 19.95
CA GLY A 269 -42.88 -0.79 20.52
C GLY A 269 -41.72 -0.67 21.52
N THR A 270 -40.81 -1.63 21.58
CA THR A 270 -39.69 -1.68 22.54
C THR A 270 -38.36 -1.23 21.94
N LEU A 271 -38.34 -0.74 20.69
CA LEU A 271 -37.11 -0.30 20.01
C LEU A 271 -36.33 0.75 20.82
N LEU A 272 -37.04 1.74 21.37
CA LEU A 272 -36.47 2.84 22.16
C LEU A 272 -36.74 2.71 23.68
N GLY A 273 -37.60 1.77 24.08
CA GLY A 273 -37.98 1.51 25.48
C GLY A 273 -37.11 0.46 26.16
N GLY A 274 -37.08 0.47 27.50
CA GLY A 274 -36.29 -0.44 28.34
C GLY A 274 -35.08 0.21 29.01
N GLU A 275 -34.55 -0.42 30.07
CA GLU A 275 -33.30 -0.02 30.72
C GLU A 275 -32.12 -0.15 29.74
N LEU A 276 -31.19 0.82 29.80
CA LEU A 276 -29.94 0.70 29.06
C LEU A 276 -29.22 -0.58 29.51
N PRO A 277 -28.77 -1.44 28.57
CA PRO A 277 -27.87 -2.52 28.95
C PRO A 277 -26.70 -1.93 29.74
N ALA A 278 -26.29 -2.56 30.83
CA ALA A 278 -25.07 -2.17 31.54
C ALA A 278 -23.94 -2.04 30.51
N PRO A 279 -23.10 -0.99 30.58
CA PRO A 279 -22.02 -0.80 29.64
C PRO A 279 -21.23 -2.10 29.56
N LEU A 280 -21.08 -2.65 28.36
CA LEU A 280 -20.25 -3.83 28.11
C LEU A 280 -18.83 -3.45 28.52
N GLU A 281 -18.44 -3.81 29.74
CA GLU A 281 -17.03 -3.91 30.12
C GLU A 281 -16.38 -4.90 29.15
N ASP A 282 -15.45 -4.38 28.34
CA ASP A 282 -14.48 -5.14 27.55
C ASP A 282 -15.02 -6.34 26.72
N GLU A 283 -15.82 -6.07 25.70
CA GLU A 283 -15.93 -6.99 24.53
C GLU A 283 -14.72 -6.91 23.58
N ALA A 284 -13.58 -6.35 24.03
CA ALA A 284 -12.29 -6.53 23.38
C ALA A 284 -11.67 -7.92 23.65
N ALA A 285 -12.19 -8.69 24.63
CA ALA A 285 -11.50 -9.89 25.12
C ALA A 285 -12.17 -11.25 24.80
N THR A 286 -13.40 -11.32 24.27
CA THR A 286 -14.08 -12.62 24.10
C THR A 286 -14.83 -12.79 22.77
N ALA A 287 -14.07 -12.79 21.67
CA ALA A 287 -14.43 -13.64 20.54
C ALA A 287 -13.95 -15.07 20.87
N LYS A 288 -14.83 -15.92 21.38
CA LYS A 288 -14.57 -17.36 21.41
C LYS A 288 -14.50 -17.85 19.97
N THR A 289 -13.28 -18.05 19.48
CA THR A 289 -12.98 -18.66 18.19
C THR A 289 -13.50 -20.11 18.20
N PRO A 290 -14.17 -20.55 17.13
CA PRO A 290 -14.32 -21.97 16.85
C PRO A 290 -12.93 -22.60 16.69
N GLU A 291 -12.82 -23.86 17.09
CA GLU A 291 -11.60 -24.65 17.16
C GLU A 291 -10.72 -24.57 15.89
N VAL A 292 -9.42 -24.32 16.12
CA VAL A 292 -8.26 -24.44 15.21
C VAL A 292 -8.37 -23.70 13.87
N PHE A 293 -8.35 -22.37 13.89
CA PHE A 293 -7.94 -21.55 12.74
C PHE A 293 -7.02 -20.39 13.20
N VAL A 294 -5.99 -20.12 12.39
CA VAL A 294 -4.83 -19.23 12.60
C VAL A 294 -5.20 -17.90 13.28
N THR A 295 -4.84 -17.73 14.57
CA THR A 295 -5.20 -16.55 15.38
C THR A 295 -4.35 -15.30 15.13
N ASP A 296 -3.23 -15.42 14.40
CA ASP A 296 -2.23 -14.35 14.25
C ASP A 296 -2.23 -13.69 12.84
N LEU A 297 -3.28 -13.92 12.03
CA LEU A 297 -3.51 -13.20 10.76
C LEU A 297 -4.30 -11.91 11.00
N GLN A 298 -3.69 -10.78 10.66
CA GLN A 298 -4.31 -9.46 10.77
C GLN A 298 -5.17 -9.14 9.53
N PRO A 299 -6.24 -8.32 9.66
CA PRO A 299 -7.01 -7.83 8.52
C PRO A 299 -6.09 -7.16 7.49
N SER A 300 -6.34 -7.42 6.21
CA SER A 300 -5.54 -6.80 5.16
C SER A 300 -5.70 -5.28 5.14
N LEU A 301 -4.69 -4.54 4.70
CA LEU A 301 -4.80 -3.09 4.56
C LEU A 301 -5.87 -2.70 3.54
N ALA A 302 -6.04 -3.47 2.46
CA ALA A 302 -7.16 -3.33 1.53
C ALA A 302 -8.53 -3.44 2.22
N THR A 303 -8.70 -4.38 3.15
CA THR A 303 -9.93 -4.50 3.97
C THR A 303 -10.11 -3.28 4.86
N ILE A 304 -9.05 -2.81 5.51
CA ILE A 304 -9.09 -1.61 6.36
C ILE A 304 -9.51 -0.38 5.54
N SER A 305 -8.96 -0.21 4.34
CA SER A 305 -9.29 0.89 3.43
C SER A 305 -10.73 0.79 2.90
N ALA A 306 -11.19 -0.39 2.50
CA ALA A 306 -12.58 -0.60 2.06
C ALA A 306 -13.61 -0.32 3.17
N GLU A 307 -13.23 -0.52 4.43
CA GLU A 307 -14.07 -0.22 5.59
C GLU A 307 -13.92 1.22 6.11
N ALA A 308 -12.89 1.96 5.68
CA ALA A 308 -12.58 3.31 6.17
C ALA A 308 -13.72 4.33 5.98
N PRO A 309 -14.47 4.35 4.86
CA PRO A 309 -15.60 5.26 4.67
C PRO A 309 -16.73 5.09 5.70
N TYR A 310 -16.76 3.96 6.40
CA TYR A 310 -17.80 3.59 7.37
C TYR A 310 -17.33 3.74 8.83
N ARG A 311 -16.09 4.23 9.04
CA ARG A 311 -15.48 4.46 10.35
C ARG A 311 -15.32 5.94 10.63
N LEU A 312 -15.00 6.26 11.88
CA LEU A 312 -14.41 7.56 12.19
C LEU A 312 -13.11 7.77 11.38
N PRO A 313 -12.88 8.97 10.83
CA PRO A 313 -11.62 9.30 10.16
C PRO A 313 -10.42 8.98 11.06
N ALA A 314 -9.49 8.17 10.56
CA ALA A 314 -8.32 7.74 11.32
C ALA A 314 -7.29 8.88 11.46
N ASN A 315 -6.65 8.97 12.63
CA ASN A 315 -5.50 9.84 12.84
C ASN A 315 -4.24 9.27 12.16
N LEU A 316 -3.28 10.16 11.86
CA LEU A 316 -1.98 9.81 11.30
C LEU A 316 -1.17 8.91 12.26
N ASP A 317 -0.92 7.66 11.85
CA ASP A 317 -0.12 6.68 12.59
C ASP A 317 1.32 6.62 12.06
N LEU A 318 2.15 7.52 12.59
CA LEU A 318 3.57 7.62 12.21
C LEU A 318 4.38 6.36 12.55
N GLU A 319 4.03 5.63 13.61
CA GLU A 319 4.76 4.44 14.02
C GLU A 319 4.50 3.27 13.07
N ARG A 320 3.24 3.12 12.63
CA ARG A 320 2.90 2.17 11.57
C ARG A 320 3.61 2.50 10.27
N LEU A 321 3.60 3.76 9.85
CA LEU A 321 4.32 4.20 8.64
C LEU A 321 5.83 3.94 8.77
N ARG A 322 6.42 4.21 9.94
CA ARG A 322 7.83 3.90 10.23
C ARG A 322 8.13 2.42 10.09
N ALA A 323 7.29 1.54 10.63
CA ALA A 323 7.45 0.09 10.52
C ALA A 323 7.35 -0.39 9.06
N ILE A 324 6.39 0.12 8.29
CA ILE A 324 6.22 -0.22 6.86
C ILE A 324 7.44 0.23 6.05
N PHE A 325 7.90 1.48 6.22
CA PHE A 325 9.06 2.00 5.48
C PHE A 325 10.37 1.32 5.89
N ALA A 326 10.53 0.95 7.17
CA ALA A 326 11.67 0.16 7.61
C ALA A 326 11.73 -1.21 6.92
N ALA A 327 10.58 -1.88 6.78
CA ALA A 327 10.49 -3.17 6.11
C ALA A 327 10.71 -3.07 4.59
N ARG A 328 10.20 -2.01 3.93
CA ARG A 328 10.48 -1.72 2.50
C ARG A 328 11.94 -1.36 2.27
N LEU A 329 12.55 -0.53 3.13
CA LEU A 329 13.98 -0.23 3.07
C LEU A 329 14.81 -1.52 3.17
N SER A 330 14.47 -2.42 4.10
CA SER A 330 15.11 -3.73 4.18
C SER A 330 14.93 -4.55 2.90
N ALA A 331 13.75 -4.51 2.27
CA ALA A 331 13.51 -5.23 1.02
C ALA A 331 14.35 -4.67 -0.15
N ALA A 332 14.46 -3.35 -0.25
CA ALA A 332 15.26 -2.67 -1.27
C ALA A 332 16.77 -2.96 -1.09
N GLU A 333 17.22 -3.02 0.16
CA GLU A 333 18.58 -3.44 0.51
C GLU A 333 18.87 -4.89 0.08
N ASP A 334 17.95 -5.81 0.37
CA ASP A 334 18.07 -7.20 -0.06
C ASP A 334 18.09 -7.36 -1.59
N ASN A 335 17.31 -6.54 -2.32
CA ASN A 335 17.33 -6.51 -3.79
C ASN A 335 18.73 -6.14 -4.31
N LEU A 336 19.38 -5.12 -3.74
CA LEU A 336 20.75 -4.73 -4.12
C LEU A 336 21.75 -5.86 -3.93
N TRP A 337 21.68 -6.58 -2.81
CA TRP A 337 22.55 -7.73 -2.57
C TRP A 337 22.28 -8.87 -3.54
N LEU A 338 21.01 -9.21 -3.77
CA LEU A 338 20.67 -10.30 -4.69
C LEU A 338 21.12 -10.02 -6.13
N LEU A 339 21.02 -8.77 -6.61
CA LEU A 339 21.56 -8.38 -7.92
C LEU A 339 23.09 -8.53 -8.02
N ARG A 340 23.80 -8.38 -6.90
CA ARG A 340 25.27 -8.49 -6.84
C ARG A 340 25.77 -9.91 -6.58
N GLU A 341 24.97 -10.75 -5.93
CA GLU A 341 25.44 -12.03 -5.37
C GLU A 341 24.73 -13.27 -5.95
N ASP A 342 23.53 -13.16 -6.53
CA ASP A 342 22.76 -14.29 -7.06
C ASP A 342 22.63 -14.18 -8.59
N PRO A 343 23.43 -14.96 -9.38
CA PRO A 343 23.41 -14.89 -10.84
C PRO A 343 22.04 -15.17 -11.45
N GLY A 344 21.30 -16.12 -10.87
CA GLY A 344 19.95 -16.44 -11.32
C GLY A 344 19.00 -15.27 -11.09
N TYR A 345 19.06 -14.61 -9.93
CA TYR A 345 18.22 -13.44 -9.63
C TYR A 345 18.54 -12.26 -10.56
N PHE A 346 19.83 -12.01 -10.80
CA PHE A 346 20.28 -10.98 -11.73
C PHE A 346 19.71 -11.20 -13.14
N ALA A 347 19.82 -12.43 -13.66
CA ALA A 347 19.29 -12.79 -14.96
C ALA A 347 17.75 -12.74 -15.02
N ASP A 348 17.07 -13.30 -14.02
CA ASP A 348 15.60 -13.26 -13.88
C ASP A 348 15.10 -11.80 -13.94
N THR A 349 15.75 -10.91 -13.20
CA THR A 349 15.35 -9.50 -13.10
C THR A 349 15.55 -8.76 -14.43
N ILE A 350 16.69 -8.95 -15.09
CA ILE A 350 16.94 -8.36 -16.42
C ILE A 350 15.92 -8.87 -17.44
N MET A 351 15.62 -10.17 -17.42
CA MET A 351 14.63 -10.75 -18.31
C MET A 351 13.24 -10.20 -18.04
N ASP A 352 12.80 -10.12 -16.80
CA ASP A 352 11.48 -9.60 -16.44
C ASP A 352 11.32 -8.13 -16.90
N TRP A 353 12.32 -7.27 -16.62
CA TRP A 353 12.35 -5.90 -17.14
C TRP A 353 12.31 -5.84 -18.66
N SER A 354 13.06 -6.73 -19.33
CA SER A 354 13.07 -6.77 -20.78
C SER A 354 11.69 -7.12 -21.35
N GLU A 355 10.98 -8.10 -20.77
CA GLU A 355 9.66 -8.55 -21.22
C GLU A 355 8.59 -7.46 -21.07
N HIS A 356 8.77 -6.50 -20.16
CA HIS A 356 7.82 -5.41 -19.91
C HIS A 356 8.11 -4.13 -20.73
N ARG A 357 9.03 -4.18 -21.70
CA ARG A 357 9.32 -3.04 -22.58
C ARG A 357 8.46 -3.02 -23.85
N ASN A 358 8.03 -1.82 -24.21
CA ASN A 358 7.28 -1.53 -25.43
C ASN A 358 8.01 -1.86 -26.73
N ASP A 359 9.36 -1.82 -26.74
CA ASP A 359 10.16 -2.17 -27.91
C ASP A 359 10.04 -3.66 -28.33
N ARG A 360 9.37 -4.51 -27.52
CA ARG A 360 9.12 -5.92 -27.84
C ARG A 360 7.83 -6.17 -28.61
N LEU A 361 6.94 -5.19 -28.69
CA LEU A 361 5.72 -5.30 -29.49
C LEU A 361 6.07 -5.29 -30.98
N LEU A 362 5.50 -6.26 -31.70
CA LEU A 362 5.50 -6.25 -33.16
C LEU A 362 4.55 -5.15 -33.65
N ASP A 363 4.87 -4.55 -34.80
CA ASP A 363 3.95 -3.61 -35.43
C ASP A 363 2.84 -4.30 -36.26
N THR A 364 1.96 -3.49 -36.84
CA THR A 364 0.90 -3.90 -37.76
C THR A 364 1.39 -4.68 -38.99
N ARG A 365 2.71 -4.71 -39.27
CA ARG A 365 3.34 -5.50 -40.35
C ARG A 365 4.11 -6.71 -39.81
N GLY A 366 4.00 -7.02 -38.52
CA GLY A 366 4.73 -8.09 -37.85
C GLY A 366 6.22 -7.82 -37.67
N GLN A 367 6.68 -6.57 -37.83
CA GLN A 367 8.10 -6.22 -37.76
C GLN A 367 8.53 -5.86 -36.33
N GLN A 368 9.76 -6.23 -35.98
CA GLN A 368 10.39 -5.86 -34.71
C GLN A 368 10.72 -4.37 -34.68
N HIS A 369 10.69 -3.77 -33.49
CA HIS A 369 11.12 -2.37 -33.33
C HIS A 369 12.61 -2.20 -33.66
N PRO A 370 13.05 -1.11 -34.33
CA PRO A 370 14.47 -0.92 -34.69
C PRO A 370 15.45 -0.97 -33.52
N THR A 371 15.00 -0.62 -32.31
CA THR A 371 15.79 -0.69 -31.07
C THR A 371 15.30 -1.81 -30.13
N GLY A 372 14.69 -2.86 -30.70
CA GLY A 372 14.17 -4.01 -29.96
C GLY A 372 15.24 -5.00 -29.46
N PRO A 373 14.83 -6.16 -28.90
CA PRO A 373 15.71 -7.15 -28.26
C PRO A 373 16.88 -7.69 -29.09
N GLN A 374 16.80 -7.56 -30.40
CA GLN A 374 17.87 -7.93 -31.33
C GLN A 374 19.09 -7.01 -31.24
N THR A 375 18.97 -5.82 -30.66
CA THR A 375 20.03 -4.80 -30.59
C THR A 375 20.75 -4.77 -29.23
N THR A 376 22.04 -4.40 -29.22
CA THR A 376 22.78 -4.15 -27.96
C THR A 376 22.23 -2.95 -27.19
N GLN A 377 21.75 -1.92 -27.90
CA GLN A 377 21.17 -0.70 -27.32
C GLN A 377 19.92 -0.99 -26.48
N PHE A 378 19.12 -1.98 -26.86
CA PHE A 378 18.00 -2.45 -26.04
C PHE A 378 18.48 -2.97 -24.69
N TRP A 379 19.46 -3.89 -24.70
CA TRP A 379 19.96 -4.52 -23.48
C TRP A 379 20.71 -3.53 -22.58
N GLU A 380 21.43 -2.58 -23.17
CA GLU A 380 22.05 -1.49 -22.42
C GLU A 380 21.02 -0.69 -21.62
N ARG A 381 19.91 -0.30 -22.25
CA ARG A 381 18.79 0.40 -21.57
C ARG A 381 18.16 -0.47 -20.47
N VAL A 382 17.92 -1.75 -20.73
CA VAL A 382 17.35 -2.68 -19.75
C VAL A 382 18.25 -2.81 -18.52
N ILE A 383 19.51 -3.18 -18.73
CA ILE A 383 20.46 -3.44 -17.63
C ILE A 383 20.70 -2.15 -16.84
N ARG A 384 20.85 -1.02 -17.52
CA ARG A 384 20.96 0.28 -16.88
C ARG A 384 19.77 0.58 -15.98
N ASN A 385 18.55 0.38 -16.48
CA ASN A 385 17.34 0.68 -15.72
C ASN A 385 17.15 -0.26 -14.51
N VAL A 386 17.49 -1.54 -14.63
CA VAL A 386 17.49 -2.50 -13.50
C VAL A 386 18.41 -2.03 -12.38
N ILE A 387 19.63 -1.60 -12.72
CA ILE A 387 20.59 -1.09 -11.74
C ILE A 387 20.11 0.25 -11.16
N ALA A 388 19.56 1.13 -12.00
CA ALA A 388 18.96 2.39 -11.58
C ALA A 388 17.93 2.16 -10.47
N ASP A 389 16.94 1.33 -10.78
CA ASP A 389 15.77 1.09 -9.95
C ASP A 389 16.15 0.52 -8.59
N ALA A 390 17.12 -0.41 -8.55
CA ALA A 390 17.58 -0.98 -7.30
C ALA A 390 18.25 0.07 -6.38
N TYR A 391 19.16 0.89 -6.91
CA TYR A 391 19.87 1.88 -6.10
C TYR A 391 19.02 3.10 -5.74
N THR A 392 18.28 3.65 -6.71
CA THR A 392 17.39 4.80 -6.45
C THR A 392 16.21 4.41 -5.58
N GLY A 393 15.69 3.19 -5.73
CA GLY A 393 14.67 2.62 -4.86
C GLY A 393 15.15 2.54 -3.41
N PHE A 394 16.34 2.00 -3.18
CA PHE A 394 16.95 1.95 -1.85
C PHE A 394 17.14 3.35 -1.23
N GLU A 395 17.68 4.32 -1.98
CA GLU A 395 17.83 5.71 -1.49
C GLU A 395 16.47 6.32 -1.14
N THR A 396 15.46 6.12 -1.99
CA THR A 396 14.10 6.65 -1.80
C THR A 396 13.47 6.10 -0.51
N TRP A 397 13.49 4.78 -0.30
CA TRP A 397 12.96 4.16 0.92
C TRP A 397 13.75 4.57 2.17
N SER A 398 15.06 4.81 2.04
CA SER A 398 15.91 5.30 3.13
C SER A 398 15.52 6.70 3.57
N LEU A 399 15.32 7.61 2.60
CA LEU A 399 14.87 8.98 2.85
C LEU A 399 13.47 9.00 3.49
N LEU A 400 12.53 8.20 2.99
CA LEU A 400 11.19 8.05 3.56
C LEU A 400 11.24 7.56 5.02
N HIS A 401 12.00 6.50 5.28
CA HIS A 401 12.17 5.92 6.62
C HIS A 401 12.82 6.91 7.60
N ARG A 402 13.85 7.66 7.18
CA ARG A 402 14.47 8.73 7.98
C ARG A 402 13.49 9.84 8.30
N CYS A 403 12.75 10.31 7.29
CA CYS A 403 11.82 11.41 7.44
C CYS A 403 10.72 11.06 8.46
N VAL A 404 10.11 9.87 8.33
CA VAL A 404 9.09 9.42 9.29
C VAL A 404 9.67 9.13 10.68
N SER A 405 10.91 8.60 10.77
CA SER A 405 11.60 8.42 12.05
C SER A 405 11.84 9.76 12.77
N ARG A 406 12.18 10.81 12.01
CA ARG A 406 12.27 12.18 12.55
C ARG A 406 10.90 12.67 13.00
N LEU A 407 9.85 12.43 12.23
CA LEU A 407 8.48 12.81 12.63
C LEU A 407 8.04 12.13 13.92
N CYS A 408 8.36 10.85 14.13
CA CYS A 408 8.05 10.15 15.39
C CYS A 408 8.71 10.86 16.58
N LYS A 409 10.00 11.21 16.46
CA LYS A 409 10.73 11.97 17.49
C LYS A 409 10.17 13.37 17.72
N LEU A 410 9.78 14.07 16.65
CA LEU A 410 9.21 15.42 16.73
C LEU A 410 7.79 15.40 17.32
N LYS A 411 6.99 14.39 17.01
CA LYS A 411 5.66 14.20 17.61
C LYS A 411 5.77 14.05 19.12
N GLU A 412 6.72 13.26 19.62
CA GLU A 412 6.97 13.13 21.06
C GLU A 412 7.50 14.44 21.67
N LYS A 413 8.46 15.11 21.00
CA LYS A 413 9.01 16.40 21.44
C LYS A 413 7.95 17.49 21.60
N TYR A 414 6.96 17.52 20.71
CA TYR A 414 5.94 18.57 20.63
C TYR A 414 4.56 18.12 21.12
N LYS A 415 4.43 16.96 21.76
CA LYS A 415 3.13 16.38 22.14
C LYS A 415 2.22 17.34 22.92
N ASP A 416 2.81 18.15 23.81
CA ASP A 416 2.07 19.11 24.66
C ASP A 416 1.73 20.42 23.93
N GLN A 417 2.31 20.66 22.75
CA GLN A 417 2.07 21.85 21.93
C GLN A 417 1.13 21.59 20.75
N ILE A 418 0.91 20.32 20.39
CA ILE A 418 0.01 19.93 19.30
C ILE A 418 -1.43 20.05 19.82
N SER A 419 -2.18 21.00 19.25
CA SER A 419 -3.58 21.21 19.60
C SER A 419 -4.39 21.60 18.36
N TYR A 420 -5.66 21.17 18.33
CA TYR A 420 -6.59 21.36 17.21
C TYR A 420 -6.87 22.84 16.88
N ASP A 421 -6.71 23.73 17.85
CA ASP A 421 -6.93 25.18 17.72
C ASP A 421 -5.73 25.94 17.12
N ARG A 422 -4.55 25.33 17.04
CA ARG A 422 -3.30 26.01 16.63
C ARG A 422 -2.63 25.33 15.46
N GLN A 423 -1.75 26.04 14.77
CA GLN A 423 -0.92 25.43 13.73
C GLN A 423 0.13 24.52 14.37
N LEU A 424 0.58 23.48 13.65
CA LEU A 424 1.67 22.62 14.09
C LEU A 424 2.95 23.44 14.29
N PRO A 425 3.81 23.08 15.26
CA PRO A 425 5.13 23.69 15.41
C PRO A 425 5.92 23.64 14.10
N GLU A 426 6.58 24.74 13.74
CA GLU A 426 7.17 24.95 12.41
C GLU A 426 8.11 23.80 11.98
N GLU A 427 8.96 23.32 12.90
CA GLU A 427 9.87 22.19 12.62
C GLU A 427 9.10 20.91 12.25
N PHE A 428 8.02 20.62 12.98
CA PHE A 428 7.20 19.44 12.75
C PHE A 428 6.41 19.57 11.44
N LEU A 429 5.79 20.73 11.21
CA LEU A 429 5.09 21.06 9.96
C LEU A 429 6.00 20.90 8.73
N ILE A 430 7.18 21.54 8.72
CA ILE A 430 8.12 21.45 7.60
C ILE A 430 8.54 20.00 7.35
N THR A 431 8.73 19.21 8.41
CA THR A 431 9.11 17.79 8.26
C THR A 431 7.96 16.97 7.65
N ILE A 432 6.70 17.26 7.98
CA ILE A 432 5.53 16.63 7.33
C ILE A 432 5.49 17.01 5.84
N LEU A 433 5.70 18.28 5.51
CA LEU A 433 5.73 18.76 4.13
C LEU A 433 6.87 18.14 3.32
N LYS A 434 8.04 17.93 3.94
CA LYS A 434 9.15 17.17 3.34
C LYS A 434 8.74 15.72 3.05
N LEU A 435 8.07 15.05 3.98
CA LEU A 435 7.57 13.70 3.76
C LEU A 435 6.55 13.66 2.61
N GLN A 436 5.61 14.61 2.59
CA GLN A 436 4.62 14.74 1.50
C GLN A 436 5.29 14.91 0.14
N GLN A 437 6.29 15.80 0.03
CA GLN A 437 7.05 16.02 -1.20
C GLN A 437 7.83 14.77 -1.63
N LEU A 438 8.48 14.07 -0.69
CA LEU A 438 9.18 12.82 -0.96
C LEU A 438 8.24 11.73 -1.47
N LEU A 439 7.04 11.59 -0.88
CA LEU A 439 6.04 10.61 -1.31
C LEU A 439 5.52 10.91 -2.72
N LEU A 440 5.27 12.17 -3.05
CA LEU A 440 4.89 12.58 -4.40
C LEU A 440 5.95 12.19 -5.43
N ILE A 441 7.23 12.48 -5.14
CA ILE A 441 8.35 12.09 -6.01
C ILE A 441 8.47 10.57 -6.11
N ALA A 442 8.37 9.85 -4.98
CA ALA A 442 8.49 8.40 -4.94
C ALA A 442 7.38 7.69 -5.74
N CYS A 443 6.19 8.27 -5.85
CA CYS A 443 5.09 7.73 -6.67
C CYS A 443 5.41 7.77 -8.18
N GLU A 444 6.26 8.67 -8.66
CA GLU A 444 6.52 8.86 -10.09
C GLU A 444 7.21 7.64 -10.73
N THR A 445 8.11 6.96 -10.01
CA THR A 445 8.82 5.77 -10.52
C THR A 445 7.88 4.61 -10.84
N PRO A 446 7.06 4.09 -9.89
CA PRO A 446 6.11 3.03 -10.22
C PRO A 446 5.05 3.48 -11.24
N LEU A 447 4.60 4.75 -11.21
CA LEU A 447 3.71 5.29 -12.25
C LEU A 447 4.35 5.25 -13.64
N HIS A 448 5.63 5.61 -13.75
CA HIS A 448 6.38 5.53 -15.00
C HIS A 448 6.52 4.08 -15.48
N ASN A 449 6.87 3.15 -14.58
CA ASN A 449 7.02 1.73 -14.91
C ASN A 449 5.70 1.13 -15.40
N LEU A 450 4.56 1.52 -14.81
CA LEU A 450 3.22 1.10 -15.22
C LEU A 450 2.76 1.67 -16.58
N LYS A 451 3.48 2.64 -17.17
CA LYS A 451 3.18 3.14 -18.54
C LYS A 451 3.56 2.16 -19.66
N ASN A 452 4.32 1.12 -19.35
CA ASN A 452 4.76 0.11 -20.34
C ASN A 452 3.97 -1.21 -20.26
N ILE A 453 2.84 -1.20 -19.53
CA ILE A 453 2.08 -2.40 -19.19
C ILE A 453 1.48 -3.12 -20.40
N GLN A 454 1.26 -2.41 -21.50
CA GLN A 454 0.71 -2.92 -22.76
C GLN A 454 1.54 -4.08 -23.31
N SER A 455 2.84 -4.09 -23.01
CA SER A 455 3.78 -5.08 -23.51
C SER A 455 4.05 -6.23 -22.54
N SER A 456 3.49 -6.15 -21.34
CA SER A 456 3.62 -7.19 -20.33
C SER A 456 3.17 -8.53 -20.91
N PRO A 457 3.84 -9.65 -20.57
CA PRO A 457 3.50 -10.96 -21.12
C PRO A 457 2.00 -11.33 -21.10
N PRO A 458 1.23 -11.10 -20.01
CA PRO A 458 -0.18 -11.46 -19.98
C PRO A 458 -1.09 -10.52 -20.79
N LEU A 459 -0.65 -9.30 -21.11
CA LEU A 459 -1.44 -8.34 -21.88
C LEU A 459 -0.99 -8.19 -23.34
N ARG A 460 0.22 -8.64 -23.67
CA ARG A 460 0.88 -8.38 -24.95
C ARG A 460 0.04 -8.71 -26.17
N HIS A 461 -0.75 -9.77 -26.12
CA HIS A 461 -1.60 -10.22 -27.23
C HIS A 461 -2.84 -9.34 -27.47
N TYR A 462 -3.14 -8.38 -26.59
CA TYR A 462 -4.21 -7.41 -26.77
C TYR A 462 -3.75 -6.11 -27.46
N PHE A 463 -2.44 -5.90 -27.59
CA PHE A 463 -1.87 -4.65 -28.08
C PHE A 463 -1.05 -4.85 -29.34
N ILE A 464 -1.01 -3.82 -30.17
CA ILE A 464 -0.18 -3.76 -31.36
C ILE A 464 0.44 -2.37 -31.50
N ARG A 465 1.64 -2.33 -32.06
CA ARG A 465 2.37 -1.09 -32.34
C ARG A 465 2.07 -0.63 -33.78
N GLU A 466 2.03 0.67 -34.04
CA GLU A 466 2.09 1.18 -35.41
C GLU A 466 3.55 1.14 -35.94
N PRO A 467 3.77 1.09 -37.26
CA PRO A 467 5.12 1.15 -37.83
C PRO A 467 5.89 2.36 -37.29
N GLN A 468 7.19 2.19 -37.05
CA GLN A 468 7.99 3.25 -36.43
C GLN A 468 8.16 4.42 -37.41
N ASP A 469 7.82 5.64 -37.00
CA ASP A 469 8.09 6.83 -37.80
C ASP A 469 9.60 7.08 -37.88
N PRO A 470 10.17 7.25 -39.09
CA PRO A 470 11.59 7.52 -39.25
C PRO A 470 12.05 8.72 -38.42
N GLY A 471 13.14 8.55 -37.65
CA GLY A 471 13.76 9.63 -36.87
C GLY A 471 13.09 9.94 -35.53
N THR A 472 12.03 9.22 -35.13
CA THR A 472 11.39 9.38 -33.82
C THR A 472 11.68 8.19 -32.90
N ILE A 473 11.61 8.41 -31.58
CA ILE A 473 11.66 7.36 -30.55
C ILE A 473 10.27 7.01 -29.99
N ASN A 474 9.24 7.72 -30.45
CA ASN A 474 7.89 7.55 -29.94
C ASN A 474 7.27 6.30 -30.56
N MET A 475 6.71 5.44 -29.70
CA MET A 475 5.97 4.26 -30.11
C MET A 475 4.48 4.54 -29.97
N HIS A 476 3.75 4.44 -31.07
CA HIS A 476 2.29 4.48 -31.05
C HIS A 476 1.76 3.06 -30.83
N ILE A 477 1.10 2.83 -29.70
CA ILE A 477 0.55 1.53 -29.31
C ILE A 477 -0.95 1.70 -29.14
N ARG A 478 -1.71 0.75 -29.67
CA ARG A 478 -3.17 0.71 -29.53
C ARG A 478 -3.66 -0.70 -29.24
N PRO A 479 -4.85 -0.86 -28.64
CA PRO A 479 -5.53 -2.14 -28.64
C PRO A 479 -5.73 -2.68 -30.06
N ILE A 480 -5.71 -4.01 -30.17
CA ILE A 480 -6.10 -4.70 -31.40
C ILE A 480 -7.61 -4.55 -31.65
N ASN A 481 -8.42 -4.63 -30.60
CA ASN A 481 -9.87 -4.46 -30.64
C ASN A 481 -10.35 -3.48 -29.54
N GLU A 482 -10.70 -2.25 -29.94
CA GLU A 482 -11.22 -1.21 -29.03
C GLU A 482 -12.62 -1.51 -28.48
N LEU A 483 -13.33 -2.46 -29.09
CA LEU A 483 -14.69 -2.86 -28.69
C LEU A 483 -14.71 -4.07 -27.74
N ASP A 484 -13.54 -4.63 -27.39
CA ASP A 484 -13.46 -5.77 -26.48
C ASP A 484 -13.92 -5.35 -25.06
N PRO A 485 -15.00 -5.93 -24.50
CA PRO A 485 -15.46 -5.60 -23.16
C PRO A 485 -14.41 -5.81 -22.06
N HIS A 486 -13.47 -6.73 -22.28
CA HIS A 486 -12.34 -6.98 -21.39
C HIS A 486 -11.44 -5.74 -21.24
N PHE A 487 -11.39 -4.93 -22.29
CA PHE A 487 -10.62 -3.70 -22.38
C PHE A 487 -11.23 -2.51 -21.61
N HIS A 488 -12.36 -2.68 -20.92
CA HIS A 488 -13.04 -1.54 -20.28
C HIS A 488 -12.92 -1.51 -18.76
N LYS A 489 -12.49 -2.59 -18.08
CA LYS A 489 -12.40 -2.60 -16.61
C LYS A 489 -11.00 -2.24 -16.08
N PRO A 490 -9.93 -3.06 -16.24
CA PRO A 490 -8.60 -2.67 -15.76
C PRO A 490 -7.97 -1.55 -16.59
N TRP A 491 -8.19 -1.56 -17.90
CA TRP A 491 -7.57 -0.60 -18.81
C TRP A 491 -8.06 0.83 -18.61
N ALA A 492 -9.34 1.03 -18.27
CA ALA A 492 -9.86 2.35 -17.93
C ALA A 492 -9.11 2.96 -16.73
N LEU A 493 -8.74 2.13 -15.74
CA LEU A 493 -7.90 2.58 -14.62
C LEU A 493 -6.48 2.92 -15.06
N LEU A 494 -5.90 2.15 -15.97
CA LEU A 494 -4.57 2.45 -16.50
C LEU A 494 -4.54 3.81 -17.22
N LEU A 495 -5.58 4.12 -18.00
CA LEU A 495 -5.73 5.45 -18.62
C LEU A 495 -5.83 6.56 -17.57
N ILE A 496 -6.62 6.36 -16.51
CA ILE A 496 -6.70 7.30 -15.38
C ILE A 496 -5.33 7.45 -14.71
N LEU A 497 -4.57 6.36 -14.53
CA LEU A 497 -3.25 6.38 -13.92
C LEU A 497 -2.19 7.05 -14.80
N TRP A 498 -2.31 7.04 -16.12
CA TRP A 498 -1.30 7.64 -17.01
C TRP A 498 -1.49 9.13 -17.22
N ASP A 499 -2.73 9.62 -17.13
CA ASP A 499 -3.07 11.03 -17.27
C ASP A 499 -3.04 11.75 -15.91
N GLU A 500 -2.20 12.78 -15.79
CA GLU A 500 -2.03 13.51 -14.53
C GLU A 500 -3.31 14.24 -14.09
N GLN A 501 -4.06 14.81 -15.03
CA GLN A 501 -5.30 15.51 -14.73
C GLN A 501 -6.38 14.53 -14.26
N GLN A 502 -6.45 13.34 -14.88
CA GLN A 502 -7.34 12.28 -14.41
C GLN A 502 -6.89 11.75 -13.05
N ARG A 503 -5.59 11.54 -12.80
CA ARG A 503 -5.09 11.15 -11.46
C ARG A 503 -5.49 12.17 -10.39
N GLU A 504 -5.39 13.46 -10.69
CA GLU A 504 -5.77 14.52 -9.75
C GLU A 504 -7.28 14.59 -9.52
N LEU A 505 -8.07 14.39 -10.58
CA LEU A 505 -9.54 14.36 -10.55
C LEU A 505 -10.08 13.19 -9.70
N PHE A 506 -9.56 11.98 -9.94
CA PHE A 506 -10.00 10.76 -9.24
C PHE A 506 -9.37 10.62 -7.85
N GLY A 507 -8.16 11.17 -7.67
CA GLY A 507 -7.32 10.97 -6.50
C GLY A 507 -6.63 9.61 -6.56
N LEU A 508 -5.29 9.61 -6.56
CA LEU A 508 -4.48 8.39 -6.66
C LEU A 508 -4.89 7.28 -5.66
N PRO A 509 -5.13 7.54 -4.36
CA PRO A 509 -5.53 6.49 -3.42
C PRO A 509 -6.84 5.78 -3.82
N ASN A 510 -7.83 6.53 -4.33
CA ASN A 510 -9.10 5.97 -4.79
C ASN A 510 -8.91 5.04 -5.99
N VAL A 511 -8.01 5.41 -6.91
CA VAL A 511 -7.71 4.60 -8.09
C VAL A 511 -7.02 3.30 -7.70
N ILE A 512 -6.12 3.34 -6.72
CA ILE A 512 -5.44 2.15 -6.19
C ILE A 512 -6.41 1.25 -5.43
N ASP A 513 -7.25 1.79 -4.56
CA ASP A 513 -8.23 0.99 -3.82
C ASP A 513 -9.22 0.31 -4.77
N TYR A 514 -9.65 1.02 -5.82
CA TYR A 514 -10.51 0.43 -6.85
C TYR A 514 -9.77 -0.61 -7.69
N PHE A 515 -8.48 -0.41 -8.01
CA PHE A 515 -7.65 -1.43 -8.65
C PHE A 515 -7.55 -2.71 -7.81
N GLU A 516 -7.25 -2.59 -6.51
CA GLU A 516 -7.19 -3.71 -5.57
C GLU A 516 -8.53 -4.46 -5.49
N TRP A 517 -9.65 -3.74 -5.58
CA TRP A 517 -10.97 -4.33 -5.66
C TRP A 517 -11.19 -5.12 -6.96
N ILE A 518 -10.81 -4.59 -8.13
CA ILE A 518 -10.91 -5.31 -9.41
C ILE A 518 -10.07 -6.59 -9.38
N MET A 519 -8.87 -6.53 -8.78
CA MET A 519 -7.95 -7.67 -8.68
C MET A 519 -8.45 -8.79 -7.74
N GLN A 520 -9.59 -8.62 -7.05
CA GLN A 520 -10.27 -9.73 -6.37
C GLN A 520 -10.92 -10.71 -7.36
N ASP A 521 -11.22 -10.27 -8.59
CA ASP A 521 -11.73 -11.15 -9.64
C ASP A 521 -10.58 -12.02 -10.21
N PRO A 522 -10.66 -13.35 -10.10
CA PRO A 522 -9.61 -14.23 -10.61
C PRO A 522 -9.39 -14.13 -12.12
N THR A 523 -10.38 -13.65 -12.89
CA THR A 523 -10.25 -13.45 -14.33
C THR A 523 -9.38 -12.25 -14.64
N GLU A 524 -9.57 -11.14 -13.93
CA GLU A 524 -8.78 -9.92 -14.09
C GLU A 524 -7.38 -10.08 -13.48
N LYS A 525 -7.28 -10.75 -12.34
CA LYS A 525 -6.01 -11.00 -11.65
C LYS A 525 -5.01 -11.78 -12.53
N LYS A 526 -5.47 -12.69 -13.40
CA LYS A 526 -4.61 -13.44 -14.34
C LYS A 526 -3.86 -12.54 -15.33
N ASN A 527 -4.37 -11.34 -15.58
CA ASN A 527 -3.76 -10.37 -16.48
C ASN A 527 -2.64 -9.56 -15.82
N LEU A 528 -2.39 -9.78 -14.53
CA LEU A 528 -1.35 -9.09 -13.77
C LEU A 528 -0.07 -9.92 -13.76
N SER A 529 1.01 -9.42 -14.36
CA SER A 529 2.32 -10.05 -14.18
C SER A 529 2.85 -9.78 -12.76
N PRO A 530 3.78 -10.60 -12.24
CA PRO A 530 4.46 -10.33 -10.97
C PRO A 530 5.09 -8.94 -10.91
N TYR A 531 5.78 -8.53 -11.97
CA TYR A 531 6.35 -7.18 -12.13
C TYR A 531 5.31 -6.07 -11.93
N MET A 532 4.15 -6.20 -12.57
CA MET A 532 3.07 -5.22 -12.45
C MET A 532 2.51 -5.22 -11.03
N ALA A 533 2.27 -6.39 -10.45
CA ALA A 533 1.77 -6.52 -9.08
C ALA A 533 2.69 -5.82 -8.07
N ASP A 534 4.01 -5.94 -8.26
CA ASP A 534 5.00 -5.30 -7.40
C ASP A 534 5.00 -3.77 -7.57
N CYS A 535 4.91 -3.26 -8.81
CA CYS A 535 4.76 -1.83 -9.07
C CYS A 535 3.49 -1.25 -8.43
N PHE A 536 2.36 -1.95 -8.54
CA PHE A 536 1.10 -1.54 -7.91
C PHE A 536 1.18 -1.59 -6.39
N ALA A 537 1.84 -2.60 -5.81
CA ALA A 537 1.98 -2.72 -4.37
C ALA A 537 2.83 -1.59 -3.77
N ASP A 538 3.91 -1.19 -4.43
CA ASP A 538 4.71 -0.03 -4.03
C ASP A 538 3.92 1.28 -4.16
N LEU A 539 3.25 1.47 -5.29
CA LEU A 539 2.38 2.64 -5.50
C LEU A 539 1.26 2.71 -4.45
N ALA A 540 0.74 1.56 -4.02
CA ALA A 540 -0.29 1.49 -2.99
C ALA A 540 0.22 1.88 -1.61
N ILE A 541 1.41 1.42 -1.21
CA ILE A 541 2.03 1.83 0.06
C ILE A 541 2.29 3.34 0.06
N LEU A 542 2.86 3.88 -1.03
CA LEU A 542 3.19 5.30 -1.15
C LEU A 542 1.93 6.18 -1.17
N SER A 543 0.93 5.83 -1.99
CA SER A 543 -0.33 6.57 -2.09
C SER A 543 -1.14 6.52 -0.79
N ARG A 544 -1.12 5.39 -0.05
CA ARG A 544 -1.75 5.28 1.26
C ARG A 544 -1.06 6.16 2.30
N ALA A 545 0.27 6.17 2.34
CA ALA A 545 1.00 7.06 3.24
C ALA A 545 0.71 8.53 2.93
N LEU A 546 0.64 8.89 1.64
CA LEU A 546 0.26 10.23 1.20
C LEU A 546 -1.16 10.58 1.63
N HIS A 547 -2.10 9.63 1.51
CA HIS A 547 -3.47 9.81 1.98
C HIS A 547 -3.52 10.07 3.48
N GLU A 548 -2.81 9.30 4.31
CA GLU A 548 -2.77 9.51 5.77
C GLU A 548 -2.26 10.89 6.18
N ILE A 549 -1.31 11.45 5.43
CA ILE A 549 -0.86 12.83 5.62
C ILE A 549 -1.96 13.82 5.21
N ASN A 550 -2.61 13.59 4.07
CA ASN A 550 -3.63 14.49 3.53
C ASN A 550 -4.93 14.51 4.36
N ILE A 551 -5.18 13.48 5.17
CA ILE A 551 -6.32 13.44 6.11
C ILE A 551 -5.94 13.79 7.54
N TYR A 552 -4.72 14.30 7.79
CA TYR A 552 -4.28 14.74 9.12
C TYR A 552 -4.91 16.07 9.51
N HIS A 553 -6.24 16.07 9.62
CA HIS A 553 -7.04 17.23 9.93
C HIS A 553 -6.89 17.67 11.39
N PRO A 554 -7.02 18.98 11.65
CA PRO A 554 -7.34 20.05 10.70
C PRO A 554 -6.13 20.57 9.91
N TRP A 555 -4.90 20.21 10.29
CA TRP A 555 -3.70 20.85 9.76
C TRP A 555 -3.48 20.60 8.26
N ALA A 556 -3.84 19.41 7.76
CA ALA A 556 -3.68 19.04 6.36
C ALA A 556 -4.32 20.02 5.37
N ALA A 557 -5.40 20.68 5.78
CA ALA A 557 -6.05 21.73 5.01
C ALA A 557 -5.15 22.91 4.63
N THR A 558 -4.12 23.18 5.43
CA THR A 558 -3.18 24.29 5.22
C THR A 558 -1.88 23.87 4.53
N PHE A 559 -1.65 22.58 4.32
CA PHE A 559 -0.35 22.07 3.86
C PHE A 559 0.08 22.64 2.52
N GLU A 560 -0.84 22.86 1.58
CA GLU A 560 -0.48 23.43 0.28
C GLU A 560 0.08 24.85 0.42
N ASP A 561 -0.56 25.70 1.23
CA ASP A 561 -0.13 27.08 1.44
C ASP A 561 1.13 27.16 2.30
N GLU A 562 1.22 26.32 3.33
CA GLU A 562 2.43 26.19 4.14
C GLU A 562 3.61 25.67 3.29
N ASN A 563 3.37 24.76 2.35
CA ASN A 563 4.40 24.32 1.41
C ASN A 563 4.90 25.48 0.53
N LYS A 564 4.01 26.33 0.01
CA LYS A 564 4.41 27.54 -0.74
C LYS A 564 5.25 28.48 0.12
N LYS A 565 4.84 28.73 1.36
CA LYS A 565 5.58 29.60 2.32
C LYS A 565 6.96 29.03 2.66
N HIS A 566 7.06 27.71 2.81
CA HIS A 566 8.27 27.03 3.26
C HIS A 566 9.03 26.30 2.14
N VAL A 567 8.73 26.56 0.86
CA VAL A 567 9.22 25.80 -0.30
C VAL A 567 10.74 25.62 -0.30
N ARG A 568 11.50 26.65 0.05
CA ARG A 568 12.97 26.58 0.12
C ARG A 568 13.44 25.56 1.15
N LYS A 569 12.84 25.56 2.34
CA LYS A 569 13.18 24.63 3.43
C LYS A 569 12.73 23.21 3.08
N VAL A 570 11.57 23.05 2.43
CA VAL A 570 11.07 21.75 1.97
C VAL A 570 12.04 21.16 0.93
N MET A 571 12.42 21.93 -0.08
CA MET A 571 13.31 21.50 -1.16
C MET A 571 14.75 21.18 -0.73
N GLU A 572 15.17 21.55 0.50
CA GLU A 572 16.45 21.09 1.05
C GLU A 572 16.54 19.56 1.14
N ILE A 573 15.41 18.85 1.19
CA ILE A 573 15.40 17.38 1.18
C ILE A 573 16.06 16.81 -0.08
N MET A 574 16.04 17.54 -1.20
CA MET A 574 16.70 17.11 -2.44
C MET A 574 18.23 17.07 -2.29
N LYS A 575 18.80 17.82 -1.35
CA LYS A 575 20.23 17.74 -1.03
C LYS A 575 20.58 16.41 -0.36
N GLU A 576 19.62 15.76 0.30
CA GLU A 576 19.80 14.44 0.90
C GLU A 576 19.77 13.31 -0.15
N ALA A 577 19.19 13.54 -1.33
CA ALA A 577 19.15 12.62 -2.48
C ALA A 577 20.41 12.69 -3.37
N THR A 578 21.59 12.68 -2.76
CA THR A 578 22.88 12.92 -3.44
C THR A 578 23.23 11.81 -4.45
N PHE A 579 22.77 10.57 -4.26
CA PHE A 579 23.07 9.49 -5.21
C PHE A 579 22.31 9.67 -6.53
N GLN A 580 21.02 10.04 -6.50
CA GLN A 580 20.25 10.27 -7.74
C GLN A 580 20.93 11.26 -8.71
N ILE A 581 21.50 12.35 -8.18
CA ILE A 581 22.22 13.35 -8.97
C ILE A 581 23.45 12.72 -9.63
N ASN A 582 24.30 12.05 -8.85
CA ASN A 582 25.51 11.41 -9.37
C ASN A 582 25.21 10.28 -10.36
N TYR A 583 24.09 9.59 -10.18
CA TYR A 583 23.66 8.52 -11.07
C TYR A 583 23.34 9.04 -12.47
N LEU A 584 22.53 10.09 -12.57
CA LEU A 584 22.14 10.72 -13.83
C LEU A 584 23.37 11.20 -14.63
N ASP A 585 24.39 11.72 -13.94
CA ASP A 585 25.57 12.29 -14.59
C ASP A 585 26.55 11.25 -15.16
N ASN A 586 26.57 10.03 -14.61
CA ASN A 586 27.66 9.08 -14.86
C ASN A 586 27.23 7.77 -15.52
N MET A 587 25.99 7.33 -15.35
CA MET A 587 25.63 5.94 -15.62
C MET A 587 25.83 5.49 -17.07
N ASP A 588 25.49 6.32 -18.07
CA ASP A 588 25.68 5.96 -19.48
C ASP A 588 27.16 5.69 -19.79
N ARG A 589 28.08 6.47 -19.18
CA ARG A 589 29.52 6.28 -19.31
C ARG A 589 30.03 5.07 -18.52
N VAL A 590 29.35 4.70 -17.44
CA VAL A 590 29.69 3.50 -16.66
C VAL A 590 29.38 2.24 -17.44
N MET A 591 28.25 2.22 -18.16
CA MET A 591 27.81 1.07 -18.95
C MET A 591 28.58 0.88 -20.27
N GLN A 592 29.27 1.92 -20.74
CA GLN A 592 30.01 1.89 -21.99
C GLN A 592 31.03 0.73 -22.02
N GLY A 593 30.86 -0.18 -22.99
CA GLY A 593 31.77 -1.30 -23.23
C GLY A 593 31.61 -2.52 -22.31
N ILE A 594 30.69 -2.49 -21.34
CA ILE A 594 30.49 -3.60 -20.38
C ILE A 594 29.12 -4.30 -20.51
N THR A 595 28.19 -3.73 -21.29
CA THR A 595 26.83 -4.28 -21.49
C THR A 595 26.82 -5.76 -21.88
N GLN A 596 27.72 -6.19 -22.78
CA GLN A 596 27.78 -7.58 -23.25
C GLN A 596 28.08 -8.59 -22.13
N LEU A 597 28.75 -8.16 -21.05
CA LEU A 597 29.04 -9.01 -19.90
C LEU A 597 27.77 -9.36 -19.13
N ALA A 598 26.80 -8.43 -19.06
CA ALA A 598 25.54 -8.58 -18.32
C ALA A 598 24.36 -9.06 -19.19
N MET A 599 24.51 -9.13 -20.51
CA MET A 599 23.43 -9.65 -21.37
C MET A 599 23.17 -11.13 -21.09
N PRO A 600 21.93 -11.55 -20.76
CA PRO A 600 21.61 -12.93 -20.37
C PRO A 600 21.61 -13.92 -21.56
N LYS A 601 22.17 -13.53 -22.71
CA LYS A 601 22.34 -14.43 -23.86
C LYS A 601 23.27 -15.60 -23.50
N ASP A 602 23.06 -16.73 -24.15
CA ASP A 602 23.95 -17.90 -24.12
C ASP A 602 24.03 -18.63 -22.76
N GLY A 603 23.07 -18.42 -21.85
CA GLY A 603 22.97 -19.17 -20.57
C GLY A 603 24.08 -18.85 -19.56
N LYS A 604 24.79 -17.74 -19.72
CA LYS A 604 25.97 -17.39 -18.89
C LYS A 604 25.69 -17.20 -17.39
N PHE A 605 24.42 -17.01 -17.03
CA PHE A 605 23.94 -16.85 -15.66
C PHE A 605 23.05 -18.01 -15.20
N ASP A 606 23.03 -19.13 -15.95
CA ASP A 606 22.24 -20.30 -15.59
C ASP A 606 22.68 -20.83 -14.21
N TYR A 607 21.77 -20.78 -13.24
CA TYR A 607 22.04 -21.12 -11.85
C TYR A 607 21.09 -22.23 -11.36
N PRO A 608 21.33 -23.51 -11.73
CA PRO A 608 20.43 -24.64 -11.49
C PRO A 608 20.41 -25.11 -10.02
N ILE A 609 20.08 -24.21 -9.10
CA ILE A 609 20.03 -24.48 -7.64
C ILE A 609 18.90 -25.46 -7.26
N ASP A 610 17.87 -25.54 -8.09
CA ASP A 610 16.72 -26.44 -7.98
C ASP A 610 17.02 -27.86 -8.49
N LYS A 611 18.12 -28.04 -9.24
CA LYS A 611 18.50 -29.36 -9.77
C LYS A 611 19.40 -30.10 -8.80
N LYS A 612 19.41 -31.43 -8.94
CA LYS A 612 20.34 -32.29 -8.21
C LYS A 612 21.78 -31.84 -8.48
N ARG A 613 22.56 -31.67 -7.42
CA ARG A 613 24.01 -31.39 -7.53
C ARG A 613 24.71 -32.54 -8.25
N THR A 614 25.32 -32.21 -9.36
CA THR A 614 26.22 -33.02 -10.19
C THR A 614 27.47 -32.20 -10.50
N LYS A 615 28.51 -32.81 -11.07
CA LYS A 615 29.69 -32.08 -11.56
C LYS A 615 29.28 -30.95 -12.52
N VAL A 616 28.46 -31.27 -13.52
CA VAL A 616 27.99 -30.32 -14.55
C VAL A 616 27.19 -29.15 -13.95
N THR A 617 26.21 -29.42 -13.09
CA THR A 617 25.40 -28.35 -12.48
C THR A 617 26.24 -27.48 -11.54
N THR A 618 27.24 -28.06 -10.88
CA THR A 618 28.12 -27.33 -9.96
C THR A 618 29.08 -26.43 -10.73
N GLU A 619 29.66 -26.93 -11.82
CA GLU A 619 30.50 -26.13 -12.73
C GLU A 619 29.70 -24.98 -13.39
N ALA A 620 28.44 -25.22 -13.78
CA ALA A 620 27.56 -24.18 -14.30
C ALA A 620 27.34 -23.04 -13.28
N MET A 621 27.04 -23.39 -12.03
CA MET A 621 26.86 -22.41 -10.95
C MET A 621 28.13 -21.60 -10.67
N ILE A 622 29.29 -22.25 -10.61
CA ILE A 622 30.59 -21.58 -10.43
C ILE A 622 30.89 -20.61 -11.58
N ASN A 623 30.58 -21.01 -12.82
CA ASN A 623 30.79 -20.15 -13.99
C ASN A 623 29.84 -18.94 -14.00
N ALA A 624 28.59 -19.15 -13.60
CA ALA A 624 27.61 -18.06 -13.45
C ALA A 624 28.04 -17.04 -12.38
N GLU A 625 28.55 -17.51 -11.24
CA GLU A 625 29.13 -16.66 -10.18
C GLU A 625 30.31 -15.83 -10.72
N LYS A 626 31.26 -16.46 -11.44
CA LYS A 626 32.41 -15.75 -12.04
C LYS A 626 32.00 -14.70 -13.08
N ASN A 627 30.99 -14.99 -13.89
CA ASN A 627 30.49 -14.04 -14.89
C ASN A 627 29.85 -12.81 -14.24
N LEU A 628 29.10 -13.02 -13.16
CA LEU A 628 28.49 -11.95 -12.37
C LEU A 628 29.57 -11.07 -11.72
N ASP A 629 30.56 -11.68 -11.07
CA ASP A 629 31.69 -10.98 -10.47
C ASP A 629 32.50 -10.17 -11.49
N LEU A 630 32.71 -10.72 -12.68
CA LEU A 630 33.40 -10.03 -13.76
C LEU A 630 32.63 -8.76 -14.18
N PHE A 631 31.31 -8.85 -14.35
CA PHE A 631 30.50 -7.68 -14.69
C PHE A 631 30.58 -6.60 -13.60
N TRP A 632 30.33 -6.96 -12.34
CA TRP A 632 30.32 -6.00 -11.24
C TRP A 632 31.70 -5.38 -10.97
N SER A 633 32.78 -6.14 -11.13
CA SER A 633 34.14 -5.59 -11.00
C SER A 633 34.45 -4.51 -12.04
N LYS A 634 33.97 -4.69 -13.28
CA LYS A 634 34.10 -3.69 -14.35
C LYS A 634 33.19 -2.49 -14.12
N PHE A 635 31.96 -2.74 -13.70
CA PHE A 635 31.02 -1.70 -13.32
C PHE A 635 31.58 -0.80 -12.21
N ASP A 636 32.04 -1.38 -11.11
CA ASP A 636 32.57 -0.65 -9.96
C ASP A 636 33.87 0.11 -10.30
N ALA A 637 34.72 -0.46 -11.17
CA ALA A 637 35.92 0.22 -11.67
C ALA A 637 35.57 1.45 -12.53
N ASN A 638 34.61 1.30 -13.46
CA ASN A 638 34.13 2.41 -14.28
C ASN A 638 33.48 3.50 -13.42
N TRP A 639 32.64 3.11 -12.46
CA TRP A 639 32.01 4.04 -11.53
C TRP A 639 33.05 4.80 -10.71
N ARG A 640 34.01 4.10 -10.09
CA ARG A 640 35.05 4.73 -9.28
C ARG A 640 35.88 5.73 -10.09
N ARG A 641 36.18 5.42 -11.35
CA ARG A 641 36.92 6.30 -12.26
C ARG A 641 36.15 7.59 -12.56
N LEU A 642 34.83 7.52 -12.71
CA LEU A 642 33.99 8.66 -13.09
C LEU A 642 33.54 9.49 -11.89
N ALA A 643 33.10 8.85 -10.82
CA ALA A 643 32.54 9.50 -9.63
C ALA A 643 33.58 9.78 -8.52
N GLY A 644 34.82 9.30 -8.67
CA GLY A 644 35.91 9.47 -7.69
C GLY A 644 35.78 8.65 -6.39
N LYS A 645 34.69 7.90 -6.22
CA LYS A 645 34.41 7.06 -5.04
C LYS A 645 33.58 5.83 -5.43
N ASN A 646 33.53 4.83 -4.55
CA ASN A 646 32.66 3.66 -4.75
C ASN A 646 31.18 4.06 -4.75
N ILE A 647 30.36 3.30 -5.48
CA ILE A 647 28.92 3.55 -5.58
C ILE A 647 28.23 3.60 -4.21
N ASP A 648 28.62 2.72 -3.29
CA ASP A 648 28.05 2.73 -1.93
C ASP A 648 28.38 4.02 -1.18
N LYS A 649 29.59 4.56 -1.36
CA LYS A 649 29.98 5.84 -0.77
C LYS A 649 29.27 7.04 -1.41
N CYS A 650 28.67 6.88 -2.60
CA CYS A 650 27.81 7.92 -3.18
C CYS A 650 26.49 8.07 -2.43
N MET A 651 26.03 7.03 -1.73
CA MET A 651 24.80 7.05 -0.92
C MET A 651 25.00 7.73 0.45
N GLY A 652 26.19 8.24 0.78
CA GLY A 652 26.43 9.02 2.00
C GLY A 652 26.36 8.18 3.28
N ASP A 653 25.64 8.67 4.29
CA ASP A 653 25.34 7.97 5.55
C ASP A 653 24.26 6.89 5.41
N HIS A 654 23.71 6.71 4.20
CA HIS A 654 22.64 5.78 3.89
C HIS A 654 23.13 4.46 3.29
N THR A 655 24.40 4.07 3.44
CA THR A 655 24.91 2.83 2.81
C THR A 655 24.10 1.60 3.22
N PRO A 656 23.83 0.64 2.31
CA PRO A 656 23.36 -0.69 2.67
C PRO A 656 24.20 -1.23 3.82
N ARG A 657 23.54 -1.66 4.90
CA ARG A 657 24.14 -2.29 6.07
C ARG A 657 25.01 -3.44 5.58
N GLN A 658 26.22 -3.57 6.10
CA GLN A 658 26.95 -4.82 5.89
C GLN A 658 26.33 -5.86 6.82
N SER A 659 25.39 -6.67 6.34
CA SER A 659 24.95 -7.84 7.09
C SER A 659 25.95 -8.98 6.81
N GLY A 660 26.59 -9.46 7.87
CA GLY A 660 27.59 -10.52 7.82
C GLY A 660 27.01 -11.82 7.28
N GLU A 661 27.31 -12.08 6.00
CA GLU A 661 27.55 -13.36 5.32
C GLU A 661 27.32 -13.08 3.83
N LYS A 662 28.42 -12.85 3.09
CA LYS A 662 28.39 -12.97 1.63
C LYS A 662 27.89 -14.37 1.30
N ILE A 663 27.11 -14.53 0.23
CA ILE A 663 26.70 -15.85 -0.24
C ILE A 663 27.95 -16.72 -0.33
N GLU A 664 27.95 -17.85 0.40
CA GLU A 664 29.08 -18.79 0.33
C GLU A 664 29.23 -19.23 -1.13
N PRO A 665 30.42 -19.05 -1.73
CA PRO A 665 30.66 -19.47 -3.11
C PRO A 665 30.30 -20.94 -3.31
N THR A 666 29.81 -21.29 -4.48
CA THR A 666 29.53 -22.70 -4.77
C THR A 666 30.81 -23.53 -4.60
N GLN A 667 30.81 -24.43 -3.61
CA GLN A 667 31.95 -25.31 -3.38
C GLN A 667 32.18 -26.22 -4.59
N ALA A 668 33.46 -26.52 -4.85
CA ALA A 668 33.84 -27.44 -5.91
C ALA A 668 33.17 -28.81 -5.69
N TRP A 669 32.77 -29.44 -6.79
CA TRP A 669 32.17 -30.77 -6.73
C TRP A 669 33.16 -31.78 -6.13
N VAL A 670 32.75 -32.43 -5.04
CA VAL A 670 33.45 -33.57 -4.45
C VAL A 670 32.68 -34.84 -4.80
N GLU A 671 33.35 -35.82 -5.41
CA GLU A 671 32.71 -37.10 -5.70
C GLU A 671 32.27 -37.78 -4.40
N PRO A 672 31.01 -38.26 -4.31
CA PRO A 672 30.58 -39.06 -3.17
C PRO A 672 31.47 -40.29 -3.05
N ILE A 673 32.11 -40.46 -1.89
CA ILE A 673 32.84 -41.69 -1.56
C ILE A 673 31.84 -42.84 -1.73
N LYS A 674 32.08 -43.71 -2.72
CA LYS A 674 31.32 -44.95 -2.85
C LYS A 674 31.67 -45.80 -1.64
N GLU A 675 30.86 -45.74 -0.58
CA GLU A 675 30.87 -46.82 0.39
C GLU A 675 30.62 -48.13 -0.37
N PRO A 676 31.42 -49.19 -0.14
CA PRO A 676 31.23 -50.44 -0.82
C PRO A 676 29.82 -50.92 -0.51
N LYS A 677 28.99 -51.01 -1.57
CA LYS A 677 27.68 -51.64 -1.49
C LYS A 677 27.87 -53.00 -0.81
N LYS A 678 27.41 -53.16 0.43
CA LYS A 678 27.19 -54.49 0.99
C LYS A 678 26.30 -55.23 -0.01
N GLY A 679 26.83 -56.35 -0.52
CA GLY A 679 26.25 -57.10 -1.62
C GLY A 679 24.76 -57.30 -1.43
N LYS A 680 23.98 -56.90 -2.44
CA LYS A 680 22.63 -57.43 -2.61
C LYS A 680 22.79 -58.90 -2.97
N ALA A 681 22.29 -59.78 -2.11
CA ALA A 681 21.92 -61.12 -2.55
C ALA A 681 20.77 -60.98 -3.56
N GLU A 682 20.93 -61.62 -4.70
CA GLU A 682 19.94 -61.74 -5.78
C GLU A 682 19.29 -63.15 -5.74
N PRO A 683 18.17 -63.40 -6.42
CA PRO A 683 16.88 -63.64 -5.79
C PRO A 683 16.29 -65.04 -6.10
N LEU A 684 15.27 -65.48 -5.35
CA LEU A 684 14.39 -66.58 -5.77
C LEU A 684 12.92 -66.12 -5.81
N ASP A 685 12.53 -65.83 -7.04
CA ASP A 685 11.30 -66.14 -7.78
C ASP A 685 9.88 -66.16 -7.17
N SER A 686 8.95 -65.78 -8.07
CA SER A 686 7.49 -65.97 -8.13
C SER A 686 6.55 -64.92 -7.49
N ASP A 687 6.09 -64.06 -8.41
CA ASP A 687 4.69 -63.74 -8.76
C ASP A 687 3.81 -62.71 -8.00
N MET A 688 3.44 -61.72 -8.83
CA MET A 688 2.13 -61.07 -9.01
C MET A 688 1.56 -60.10 -7.96
N GLN A 689 1.56 -58.82 -8.38
CA GLN A 689 0.43 -57.87 -8.43
C GLN A 689 -0.60 -57.88 -7.29
N ALA A 690 -0.76 -56.74 -6.60
CA ALA A 690 -1.90 -55.81 -6.85
C ALA A 690 -2.03 -54.72 -5.76
N TRP A 691 -2.13 -53.48 -6.25
CA TRP A 691 -3.09 -52.43 -5.88
C TRP A 691 -3.14 -51.80 -4.47
N MET A 692 -2.97 -50.47 -4.53
CA MET A 692 -3.67 -49.37 -3.84
C MET A 692 -4.58 -49.63 -2.64
N GLU A 693 -4.43 -48.68 -1.71
CA GLU A 693 -5.47 -48.03 -0.91
C GLU A 693 -6.01 -48.71 0.37
N SER A 694 -5.65 -48.05 1.47
CA SER A 694 -6.57 -47.48 2.47
C SER A 694 -6.90 -48.28 3.74
N THR A 695 -7.05 -47.47 4.79
CA THR A 695 -7.81 -47.67 6.04
C THR A 695 -7.20 -48.48 7.21
N SER A 696 -6.75 -47.71 8.20
CA SER A 696 -7.34 -47.64 9.55
C SER A 696 -7.34 -48.84 10.52
N ILE A 697 -6.75 -48.54 11.70
CA ILE A 697 -7.18 -48.85 13.09
C ILE A 697 -6.64 -50.14 13.75
N ASN A 698 -5.99 -49.89 14.92
CA ASN A 698 -5.76 -50.73 16.12
C ASN A 698 -5.13 -52.14 15.92
N GLU A 699 -4.29 -52.69 16.81
CA GLU A 699 -4.26 -52.58 18.26
C GLU A 699 -2.89 -53.09 18.81
N LYS A 700 -2.71 -52.84 20.11
CA LYS A 700 -1.58 -53.15 21.00
C LYS A 700 -0.93 -54.54 20.84
N VAL A 701 0.36 -54.65 21.19
CA VAL A 701 0.85 -55.36 22.42
C VAL A 701 2.38 -55.27 22.57
N SER A 702 2.78 -54.76 23.75
CA SER A 702 3.91 -55.11 24.62
C SER A 702 5.15 -55.87 24.09
N SER A 703 6.34 -55.30 24.30
CA SER A 703 7.29 -55.80 25.33
C SER A 703 8.59 -54.97 25.40
N LYS A 704 8.87 -54.45 26.61
CA LYS A 704 10.20 -54.03 27.09
C LYS A 704 10.94 -55.28 27.62
N PRO A 705 12.14 -55.16 28.24
CA PRO A 705 13.41 -54.58 27.78
C PRO A 705 14.57 -55.58 28.02
N SER A 706 15.78 -55.28 27.55
CA SER A 706 16.99 -55.94 28.07
C SER A 706 18.12 -54.95 28.25
N LYS A 707 18.42 -54.68 29.53
CA LYS A 707 19.58 -53.95 30.02
C LYS A 707 20.78 -54.90 30.00
N ARG A 708 21.98 -54.41 29.65
CA ARG A 708 23.19 -54.89 30.32
C ARG A 708 24.14 -53.73 30.66
N LYS A 709 24.35 -53.64 31.98
CA LYS A 709 25.23 -52.77 32.78
C LYS A 709 26.70 -52.93 32.37
N VAL A 710 27.50 -51.84 32.28
CA VAL A 710 28.35 -51.22 33.34
C VAL A 710 29.49 -52.17 33.77
N LYS A 711 30.79 -51.82 33.70
CA LYS A 711 31.61 -50.88 34.51
C LYS A 711 33.09 -51.04 33.99
N THR A 712 34.12 -50.22 34.20
CA THR A 712 34.58 -49.52 35.41
C THR A 712 35.88 -48.72 35.11
N LYS A 713 36.15 -47.72 36.00
CA LYS A 713 37.44 -47.11 36.42
C LYS A 713 38.03 -46.02 35.52
N GLY A 714 38.53 -44.90 36.05
CA GLY A 714 38.77 -44.44 37.42
C GLY A 714 39.61 -43.15 37.36
N ALA A 715 39.43 -42.24 38.33
CA ALA A 715 39.91 -40.86 38.34
C ALA A 715 41.40 -40.66 38.69
N ALA A 716 41.98 -39.51 38.31
CA ALA A 716 42.91 -38.68 39.09
C ALA A 716 43.13 -37.32 38.36
N THR A 717 42.72 -36.17 38.89
CA THR A 717 43.41 -35.22 39.82
C THR A 717 44.53 -34.39 39.17
N GLU A 718 44.34 -33.06 39.18
CA GLU A 718 45.29 -32.00 38.80
C GLU A 718 46.54 -31.95 39.71
N PRO A 719 47.56 -31.16 39.35
CA PRO A 719 47.68 -29.87 40.03
C PRO A 719 48.07 -28.67 39.17
N ALA A 720 47.49 -27.55 39.58
CA ALA A 720 47.80 -26.13 39.40
C ALA A 720 49.22 -25.72 38.96
N THR A 721 49.25 -24.79 38.00
CA THR A 721 50.27 -23.73 37.93
C THR A 721 49.59 -22.39 37.66
N LEU A 722 49.67 -21.49 38.63
CA LEU A 722 49.25 -20.10 38.57
C LEU A 722 50.31 -19.28 37.81
N GLN A 723 49.91 -18.61 36.73
CA GLN A 723 50.60 -17.40 36.25
C GLN A 723 49.56 -16.33 35.89
N ASN A 724 49.62 -15.23 36.63
CA ASN A 724 48.85 -14.01 36.43
C ASN A 724 49.33 -13.27 35.17
N ALA A 725 48.42 -13.00 34.24
CA ALA A 725 48.55 -11.93 33.26
C ALA A 725 47.18 -11.26 33.02
N ALA A 726 47.19 -9.93 33.11
CA ALA A 726 46.16 -8.88 32.92
C ALA A 726 44.76 -9.23 32.36
N PRO A 727 43.70 -8.50 32.78
CA PRO A 727 42.32 -8.76 32.38
C PRO A 727 42.11 -8.55 30.87
N GLN A 728 41.72 -9.62 30.18
CA GLN A 728 41.11 -9.54 28.85
C GLN A 728 39.71 -8.91 28.94
N PRO A 729 39.25 -8.19 27.90
CA PRO A 729 37.87 -7.69 27.85
C PRO A 729 36.89 -8.84 27.98
N LEU A 730 35.79 -8.64 28.72
CA LEU A 730 34.71 -9.61 28.84
C LEU A 730 34.33 -10.13 27.45
N ALA A 731 34.59 -11.41 27.21
CA ALA A 731 33.94 -12.15 26.15
C ALA A 731 32.44 -12.12 26.44
N THR A 732 31.69 -11.39 25.63
CA THR A 732 30.24 -11.48 25.55
C THR A 732 29.88 -12.96 25.46
N GLN A 733 29.08 -13.47 26.42
CA GLN A 733 28.56 -14.82 26.29
C GLN A 733 27.81 -14.93 24.94
N PRO A 734 27.98 -16.03 24.19
CA PRO A 734 27.21 -16.22 22.97
C PRO A 734 25.74 -16.24 23.34
N ASP A 735 24.98 -15.36 22.70
CA ASP A 735 23.54 -15.23 22.87
C ASP A 735 22.89 -16.62 22.72
N LYS A 736 22.07 -17.05 23.69
CA LYS A 736 21.39 -18.35 23.61
C LYS A 736 20.39 -18.27 22.47
N GLN A 737 20.79 -18.76 21.31
CA GLN A 737 19.92 -18.73 20.13
C GLN A 737 18.61 -19.49 20.39
N PRO A 738 17.45 -18.91 20.03
CA PRO A 738 16.16 -19.52 20.29
C PRO A 738 16.01 -20.83 19.50
N THR A 739 15.45 -21.85 20.14
CA THR A 739 14.99 -23.07 19.46
C THR A 739 13.47 -23.01 19.31
N PHE A 740 13.00 -22.98 18.06
CA PHE A 740 11.57 -22.99 17.73
C PHE A 740 11.07 -24.43 17.64
N ARG A 741 10.07 -24.77 18.46
CA ARG A 741 9.30 -26.00 18.32
C ARG A 741 8.16 -25.77 17.35
N VAL A 742 8.13 -26.51 16.26
CA VAL A 742 7.19 -26.29 15.16
C VAL A 742 6.56 -27.59 14.70
N SER A 743 5.37 -27.49 14.13
CA SER A 743 4.66 -28.65 13.55
C SER A 743 5.46 -29.30 12.42
N ALA A 744 5.19 -30.58 12.10
CA ALA A 744 5.84 -31.26 10.98
C ALA A 744 5.66 -30.53 9.62
N PRO A 745 4.48 -29.96 9.27
CA PRO A 745 4.34 -29.09 8.11
C PRO A 745 5.24 -27.86 8.13
N SER A 746 5.27 -27.11 9.25
CA SER A 746 6.13 -25.92 9.39
C SER A 746 7.62 -26.28 9.30
N LEU A 747 8.04 -27.42 9.87
CA LEU A 747 9.42 -27.89 9.79
C LEU A 747 9.84 -28.17 8.34
N ARG A 748 8.95 -28.74 7.52
CA ARG A 748 9.21 -28.94 6.09
C ARG A 748 9.44 -27.60 5.38
N VAL A 749 8.64 -26.57 5.68
CA VAL A 749 8.83 -25.22 5.13
C VAL A 749 10.22 -24.68 5.49
N PHE A 750 10.60 -24.69 6.77
CA PHE A 750 11.90 -24.17 7.19
C PHE A 750 13.09 -24.96 6.62
N ASN A 751 12.97 -26.29 6.47
CA ASN A 751 13.99 -27.10 5.79
C ASN A 751 14.14 -26.72 4.29
N THR A 752 13.05 -26.32 3.64
CA THR A 752 13.10 -25.82 2.25
C THR A 752 13.68 -24.41 2.17
N LEU A 753 13.42 -23.54 3.16
CA LEU A 753 13.98 -22.18 3.22
C LEU A 753 15.50 -22.22 3.50
N PHE A 754 15.93 -22.92 4.54
CA PHE A 754 17.32 -22.90 5.04
C PHE A 754 18.18 -24.02 4.47
N PHE A 755 19.34 -23.66 3.93
CA PHE A 755 20.28 -24.65 3.40
C PHE A 755 20.74 -25.58 4.54
N THR A 756 20.73 -26.88 4.28
CA THR A 756 21.23 -27.89 5.22
C THR A 756 22.30 -28.72 4.50
N PRO A 757 23.59 -28.59 4.86
CA PRO A 757 24.67 -29.35 4.25
C PRO A 757 24.39 -30.85 4.32
N GLY A 758 24.50 -31.56 3.18
CA GLY A 758 24.31 -33.01 3.10
C GLY A 758 22.86 -33.50 3.00
N ALA A 759 21.85 -32.63 3.08
CA ALA A 759 20.46 -33.03 2.87
C ALA A 759 20.15 -33.21 1.37
N THR A 760 19.87 -34.44 0.95
CA THR A 760 19.43 -34.78 -0.42
C THR A 760 17.90 -34.85 -0.57
N GLY A 761 17.16 -34.20 0.34
CA GLY A 761 15.69 -34.29 0.45
C GLY A 761 14.92 -33.32 -0.46
N ASN A 762 13.74 -33.75 -0.89
CA ASN A 762 12.93 -33.26 -2.01
C ASN A 762 12.93 -31.75 -2.31
N VAL A 763 13.22 -31.48 -3.59
CA VAL A 763 12.95 -30.25 -4.33
C VAL A 763 11.43 -30.07 -4.41
N GLY A 764 10.89 -29.13 -3.64
CA GLY A 764 9.45 -28.89 -3.60
C GLY A 764 9.12 -27.42 -3.55
N GLU A 765 8.08 -27.04 -4.29
CA GLU A 765 7.43 -25.75 -4.13
C GLU A 765 6.78 -25.67 -2.75
N VAL A 766 6.81 -24.50 -2.13
CA VAL A 766 6.15 -24.26 -0.84
C VAL A 766 4.82 -23.54 -1.09
N PRO A 767 3.67 -24.12 -0.74
CA PRO A 767 2.40 -23.38 -0.79
C PRO A 767 2.49 -22.12 0.06
N TRP A 768 2.05 -20.97 -0.46
CA TRP A 768 2.13 -19.69 0.25
C TRP A 768 1.45 -19.74 1.63
N ILE A 769 0.31 -20.42 1.71
CA ILE A 769 -0.43 -20.60 2.95
C ILE A 769 0.36 -21.38 4.01
N ASP A 770 1.20 -22.34 3.60
CA ASP A 770 2.05 -23.09 4.53
C ASP A 770 3.21 -22.23 5.02
N PHE A 771 3.75 -21.34 4.18
CA PHE A 771 4.71 -20.33 4.59
C PHE A 771 4.11 -19.35 5.62
N LEU A 772 2.89 -18.85 5.40
CA LEU A 772 2.18 -18.00 6.36
C LEU A 772 2.01 -18.70 7.72
N ARG A 773 1.60 -19.97 7.71
CA ARG A 773 1.47 -20.78 8.94
C ARG A 773 2.81 -21.00 9.64
N ALA A 774 3.87 -21.27 8.87
CA ALA A 774 5.21 -21.46 9.42
C ALA A 774 5.71 -20.19 10.13
N MET A 775 5.63 -19.03 9.47
CA MET A 775 6.04 -17.74 10.05
C MET A 775 5.17 -17.31 11.25
N THR A 776 3.86 -17.52 11.21
CA THR A 776 3.00 -17.19 12.36
C THR A 776 3.26 -18.10 13.55
N SER A 777 3.53 -19.40 13.31
CA SER A 777 3.89 -20.35 14.38
C SER A 777 5.18 -20.03 15.12
N THR A 778 6.03 -19.15 14.56
CA THR A 778 7.29 -18.72 15.18
C THR A 778 7.17 -17.37 15.88
N GLY A 779 5.98 -16.78 16.00
CA GLY A 779 5.74 -15.58 16.79
C GLY A 779 5.64 -14.27 16.00
N PHE A 780 5.36 -14.36 14.69
CA PHE A 780 4.99 -13.21 13.86
C PHE A 780 3.47 -13.06 13.75
N ALA A 781 2.98 -11.82 13.77
CA ALA A 781 1.70 -11.49 13.15
C ALA A 781 1.92 -11.26 11.65
N ALA A 782 1.03 -11.81 10.82
CA ALA A 782 1.10 -11.63 9.37
C ALA A 782 -0.07 -10.76 8.89
N GLN A 783 0.24 -9.70 8.15
CA GLN A 783 -0.73 -8.78 7.56
C GLN A 783 -0.49 -8.64 6.06
N LYS A 784 -1.52 -8.88 5.25
CA LYS A 784 -1.48 -8.50 3.84
C LYS A 784 -1.62 -6.97 3.72
N LEU A 785 -0.70 -6.31 3.05
CA LEU A 785 -0.81 -4.87 2.78
C LEU A 785 -1.70 -4.66 1.54
N TYR A 786 -1.09 -4.30 0.41
CA TYR A 786 -1.73 -4.21 -0.90
C TYR A 786 -1.03 -5.15 -1.88
N GLY A 787 -1.75 -5.55 -2.95
CA GLY A 787 -1.22 -6.39 -4.01
C GLY A 787 -0.62 -7.69 -3.48
N SER A 788 0.66 -7.92 -3.79
CA SER A 788 1.42 -9.10 -3.37
C SER A 788 2.11 -8.93 -2.00
N ILE A 789 2.19 -7.73 -1.41
CA ILE A 789 3.06 -7.52 -0.23
C ILE A 789 2.39 -8.00 1.07
N TRP A 790 3.09 -8.84 1.80
CA TRP A 790 2.76 -9.26 3.16
C TRP A 790 3.81 -8.77 4.15
N GLN A 791 3.37 -8.16 5.24
CA GLN A 791 4.20 -7.76 6.37
C GLN A 791 4.11 -8.79 7.51
N PHE A 792 5.27 -9.15 8.03
CA PHE A 792 5.44 -9.98 9.21
C PHE A 792 6.02 -9.11 10.31
N THR A 793 5.20 -8.83 11.32
CA THR A 793 5.57 -8.03 12.49
C THR A 793 5.82 -8.97 13.67
N PRO A 794 7.00 -8.94 14.32
CA PRO A 794 7.25 -9.73 15.51
C PRO A 794 6.26 -9.36 16.62
N THR A 795 5.61 -10.36 17.24
CA THR A 795 4.71 -10.15 18.38
C THR A 795 5.11 -10.95 19.61
N LYS A 796 5.80 -12.08 19.42
CA LYS A 796 6.22 -13.01 20.49
C LYS A 796 7.73 -13.29 20.44
N LEU A 797 8.50 -12.44 19.76
CA LEU A 797 9.94 -12.59 19.58
C LEU A 797 10.68 -11.42 20.23
N ASP A 798 11.90 -11.67 20.70
CA ASP A 798 12.81 -10.65 21.22
C ASP A 798 13.54 -9.89 20.09
N VAL A 799 12.77 -9.49 19.07
CA VAL A 799 13.25 -8.68 17.93
C VAL A 799 12.16 -7.70 17.53
N GLU A 800 12.53 -6.46 17.23
CA GLU A 800 11.56 -5.44 16.79
C GLU A 800 11.45 -5.33 15.26
N ARG A 801 12.41 -5.91 14.53
CA ARG A 801 12.51 -5.74 13.07
C ARG A 801 11.40 -6.50 12.35
N SER A 802 10.51 -5.78 11.67
CA SER A 802 9.53 -6.36 10.73
C SER A 802 10.19 -6.75 9.39
N ILE A 803 9.60 -7.71 8.69
CA ILE A 803 10.04 -8.15 7.35
C ILE A 803 8.84 -8.27 6.42
N GLN A 804 9.05 -8.06 5.12
CA GLN A 804 7.99 -8.15 4.11
C GLN A 804 8.34 -9.15 3.02
N PHE A 805 7.37 -9.91 2.52
CA PHE A 805 7.56 -10.82 1.38
C PHE A 805 6.41 -10.67 0.39
N HIS A 806 6.71 -10.91 -0.89
CA HIS A 806 5.70 -10.89 -1.95
C HIS A 806 5.05 -12.29 -2.06
N GLU A 807 3.73 -12.31 -1.98
CA GLU A 807 2.89 -13.46 -2.31
C GLU A 807 3.12 -13.83 -3.77
N PRO A 808 3.51 -15.09 -4.07
CA PRO A 808 3.70 -15.55 -5.43
C PRO A 808 2.45 -15.35 -6.30
N HIS A 809 2.67 -14.90 -7.54
CA HIS A 809 1.64 -14.65 -8.53
C HIS A 809 2.09 -15.17 -9.90
N PRO A 810 1.20 -15.71 -10.76
CA PRO A 810 -0.20 -16.09 -10.49
C PRO A 810 -0.32 -17.40 -9.70
N GLU A 811 0.75 -18.18 -9.63
CA GLU A 811 0.82 -19.43 -8.87
C GLU A 811 0.98 -19.11 -7.38
N VAL A 812 0.14 -19.67 -6.51
CA VAL A 812 0.15 -19.40 -5.04
C VAL A 812 1.21 -20.26 -4.32
N LYS A 813 2.33 -20.54 -5.00
CA LYS A 813 3.40 -21.40 -4.52
C LYS A 813 4.76 -20.74 -4.72
N ILE A 814 5.60 -20.83 -3.71
CA ILE A 814 6.97 -20.32 -3.70
C ILE A 814 7.85 -21.36 -4.39
N ARG A 815 8.48 -20.97 -5.51
CA ARG A 815 9.50 -21.79 -6.18
C ARG A 815 10.70 -22.00 -5.26
N PHE A 816 11.38 -23.13 -5.41
CA PHE A 816 12.50 -23.49 -4.55
C PHE A 816 13.61 -22.42 -4.48
N SER A 817 14.00 -21.83 -5.63
CA SER A 817 14.99 -20.74 -5.67
C SER A 817 14.54 -19.51 -4.87
N VAL A 818 13.27 -19.15 -4.96
CA VAL A 818 12.66 -18.05 -4.18
C VAL A 818 12.62 -18.39 -2.69
N ALA A 819 12.28 -19.64 -2.34
CA ALA A 819 12.31 -20.10 -0.94
C ALA A 819 13.72 -19.98 -0.34
N ARG A 820 14.78 -20.33 -1.09
CA ARG A 820 16.17 -20.13 -0.65
C ARG A 820 16.52 -18.65 -0.47
N ARG A 821 16.06 -17.77 -1.37
CA ARG A 821 16.23 -16.30 -1.24
C ARG A 821 15.53 -15.79 0.03
N MET A 822 14.31 -16.24 0.30
CA MET A 822 13.57 -15.88 1.52
C MET A 822 14.27 -16.38 2.80
N GLY A 823 14.81 -17.62 2.78
CA GLY A 823 15.61 -18.16 3.87
C GLY A 823 16.83 -17.31 4.19
N ARG A 824 17.63 -16.95 3.17
CA ARG A 824 18.79 -16.04 3.34
C ARG A 824 18.38 -14.71 3.95
N ARG A 825 17.25 -14.17 3.52
CA ARG A 825 16.72 -12.92 4.06
C ARG A 825 16.37 -13.02 5.55
N LEU A 826 15.77 -14.14 5.96
CA LEU A 826 15.52 -14.43 7.38
C LEU A 826 16.82 -14.61 8.18
N THR A 827 17.83 -15.24 7.59
CA THR A 827 19.18 -15.35 8.20
C THR A 827 19.79 -13.97 8.42
N ARG A 828 19.77 -13.08 7.43
CA ARG A 828 20.31 -11.71 7.55
C ARG A 828 19.54 -10.84 8.53
N ALA A 829 18.21 -10.99 8.57
CA ALA A 829 17.36 -10.18 9.42
C ALA A 829 17.40 -10.60 10.89
N TYR A 830 17.50 -11.92 11.17
CA TYR A 830 17.26 -12.49 12.49
C TYR A 830 18.31 -13.52 12.95
N GLY A 831 19.33 -13.81 12.16
CA GLY A 831 20.30 -14.88 12.43
C GLY A 831 19.74 -16.30 12.27
N TRP A 832 18.57 -16.45 11.64
CA TRP A 832 17.89 -17.74 11.55
C TRP A 832 18.59 -18.75 10.66
N HIS A 833 18.67 -20.01 11.11
CA HIS A 833 19.19 -21.13 10.32
C HIS A 833 18.45 -22.45 10.62
N GLY A 834 18.64 -23.47 9.77
CA GLY A 834 17.88 -24.72 9.82
C GLY A 834 17.87 -25.42 11.19
N ALA A 835 19.01 -25.44 11.89
CA ALA A 835 19.13 -26.08 13.21
C ALA A 835 18.31 -25.41 14.34
N MET A 836 17.78 -24.22 14.13
CA MET A 836 16.91 -23.54 15.11
C MET A 836 15.50 -24.12 15.16
N PHE A 837 15.07 -24.89 14.15
CA PHE A 837 13.72 -25.43 14.06
C PHE A 837 13.71 -26.92 14.39
N LYS A 838 12.89 -27.32 15.37
CA LYS A 838 12.75 -28.71 15.80
C LYS A 838 11.27 -29.12 15.79
N LEU A 839 11.03 -30.39 15.49
CA LEU A 839 9.68 -30.95 15.55
C LEU A 839 9.13 -30.84 16.96
N ASP A 840 7.92 -30.29 17.09
CA ASP A 840 7.18 -30.29 18.34
C ASP A 840 6.79 -31.72 18.71
N LYS A 841 7.09 -32.14 19.94
CA LYS A 841 7.05 -33.55 20.36
C LYS A 841 5.72 -33.92 21.00
#